data_AF-A0A317T8G5-F1
#
_entry.id   AF-A0A317T8G5-F1
#
_cell.length_a   1.000
_cell.length_b   1.000
_cell.length_c   1.000
_cell.angle_alpha   90.00
_cell.angle_beta   90.00
_cell.angle_gamma   90.00
#
_symmetry.space_group_name_H-M   'P 1'
#
loop_
_entity.id
_entity.type
_entity.pdbx_description
1 polymer ?
#
loop_
_entity_poly.entity_id
_entity_poly.type
_entity_poly.pdbx_seq_one_letter_code
_entity_poly.pdbx_strand_id
1 'polypeptide(L)'
;MLFCSCLLVLTGHTPLLAQNQVTVYPDTLTFPLKRHAIAYHMRPARKSVGLALSGGGANGMAQIGVLKALEEENIPIDAIVGTSIGAVVGGLYSTGYNAADLEKIALEVPWEDLLSLDNDAPRASTFLEHQKIRDRATIAIRFENFKLVIPKSLSSAQKLTRVLDLLTMNALYHPAGSFTTLPTSFKAVTTDLVSGKRITLFDGTLSEAMLASSTIPVIFEPIELGEHKLADGGLVANLAVDELEKAHLDYKIGVDTRGSMYTLAEDIDIPWQAADQTMTILIELQYPRQLEKADLVIAPDVGNNPAIDFSKLPEIINAGYKSGKALAPKIRQDISLPTRKKTALAPYKKSIRITGAGKEALKNYHPAGEIIRNASYVEEALKELLETDRFTKVYATIDHKAREIVFFCETPPSFDNVKLINAVVPFEKNEIDSCFSNLMLKDYTNEEGSEALEKLLKLFREKGYPLIDIERADVQKGTLCVWLSDGKISTLAISQDKNITRPTPIMRELAIDTSKALRLEDLEHSIDNLFGTGAFNRVSIGISGKDSLSETTSNNRTLRIRLNEKPSNVLRLGVRYDETYDAQAMIDFRNENLYGTANSIGGWGKIGKNNSSANLEFNMPRIGATNLTFTTKLFYDQRNLDIRNVRYSKEFFFSDSGQEKKFSIQEFGVTSSFGTRIGKSSQLLFDMTAKNSQTYDKESEDFETQNIDIASASFEFALDTRDNSFLPTKGRHTNLRYTFTPEILNDQTFWQAHLEHEENISFSEQVSGQLGFSLGFSSEGLPFSEMFFLGGAGSPYSRRFIGLQENDLIGRNVASAGANFRYSPPFDIIFPSSFLLYYNAGNVWQNRSEMSAEDIIHGFGAGLNWNTPLGPASFTAGKAFIFDDDKNGDDDSGIRFAETVFYFNFGHEF
;
A
#
# COMPACT_ATOMS: atom_id res chain seq x y z
N MET A 1 19.89 -41.11 35.16
CA MET A 1 18.58 -41.73 35.47
C MET A 1 17.67 -41.49 34.28
N LEU A 2 17.17 -42.44 33.50
CA LEU A 2 17.39 -43.88 33.38
C LEU A 2 16.96 -44.23 31.94
N PHE A 3 17.93 -44.60 31.09
CA PHE A 3 17.74 -45.28 29.80
C PHE A 3 17.73 -46.80 30.05
N CYS A 4 17.25 -47.60 29.08
CA CYS A 4 16.88 -49.04 29.13
C CYS A 4 15.42 -49.25 29.59
N SER A 5 14.51 -49.83 28.81
CA SER A 5 14.63 -51.20 28.29
C SER A 5 13.58 -51.45 27.18
N CYS A 6 14.01 -51.85 25.99
CA CYS A 6 13.15 -52.47 24.97
C CYS A 6 13.93 -53.66 24.40
N LEU A 7 13.85 -54.82 25.06
CA LEU A 7 14.12 -56.14 24.49
C LEU A 7 13.67 -57.21 25.52
N LEU A 8 13.09 -58.31 25.02
CA LEU A 8 12.50 -59.46 25.73
C LEU A 8 11.13 -59.26 26.40
N VAL A 9 10.06 -59.73 25.73
CA VAL A 9 9.32 -60.95 26.14
C VAL A 9 8.72 -61.59 24.89
N LEU A 10 9.40 -62.62 24.38
CA LEU A 10 8.81 -63.67 23.54
C LEU A 10 8.51 -64.86 24.45
N THR A 11 7.38 -65.52 24.20
CA THR A 11 6.87 -66.75 24.83
C THR A 11 6.17 -66.60 26.19
N GLY A 12 4.83 -66.52 26.10
CA GLY A 12 3.91 -66.70 27.21
C GLY A 12 2.51 -66.91 26.64
N HIS A 13 2.15 -68.17 26.38
CA HIS A 13 0.79 -68.56 26.01
C HIS A 13 -0.15 -68.25 27.18
N THR A 14 -0.89 -67.15 27.09
CA THR A 14 -2.16 -66.96 27.80
C THR A 14 -3.30 -67.33 26.86
N PRO A 15 -4.32 -68.08 27.32
CA PRO A 15 -5.47 -68.38 26.48
C PRO A 15 -6.26 -67.09 26.26
N LEU A 16 -6.49 -66.72 24.99
CA LEU A 16 -7.42 -65.67 24.59
C LEU A 16 -8.81 -66.00 25.18
N LEU A 17 -9.24 -65.24 26.18
CA LEU A 17 -10.67 -65.02 26.38
C LEU A 17 -11.16 -64.30 25.12
N ALA A 18 -11.94 -64.99 24.29
CA ALA A 18 -12.56 -64.42 23.10
C ALA A 18 -13.36 -63.17 23.50
N GLN A 19 -12.87 -61.99 23.11
CA GLN A 19 -13.67 -60.76 23.19
C GLN A 19 -14.87 -60.94 22.26
N ASN A 20 -16.04 -61.18 22.84
CA ASN A 20 -17.29 -61.39 22.10
C ASN A 20 -17.77 -60.11 21.37
N GLN A 21 -17.24 -58.95 21.76
CA GLN A 21 -17.50 -57.66 21.13
C GLN A 21 -16.22 -57.02 20.62
N VAL A 22 -16.26 -56.54 19.38
CA VAL A 22 -15.15 -55.85 18.70
C VAL A 22 -15.61 -54.47 18.28
N THR A 23 -14.84 -53.43 18.60
CA THR A 23 -15.08 -52.07 18.12
C THR A 23 -14.24 -51.81 16.87
N VAL A 24 -14.89 -51.32 15.82
CA VAL A 24 -14.29 -50.92 14.55
C VAL A 24 -14.38 -49.41 14.42
N TYR A 25 -13.24 -48.75 14.28
CA TYR A 25 -13.14 -47.33 13.95
C TYR A 25 -12.89 -47.15 12.45
N PRO A 26 -13.38 -46.07 11.82
CA PRO A 26 -12.96 -45.71 10.48
C PRO A 26 -11.47 -45.38 10.45
N ASP A 27 -10.83 -45.59 9.30
CA ASP A 27 -9.55 -44.95 9.03
C ASP A 27 -9.80 -43.43 8.95
N THR A 28 -9.09 -42.66 9.76
CA THR A 28 -9.19 -41.20 9.78
C THR A 28 -7.93 -40.53 9.25
N LEU A 29 -8.09 -39.32 8.73
CA LEU A 29 -6.96 -38.50 8.29
C LEU A 29 -6.04 -38.19 9.49
N THR A 30 -4.76 -38.55 9.38
CA THR A 30 -3.75 -38.33 10.44
C THR A 30 -3.20 -36.91 10.46
N PHE A 31 -3.42 -36.13 9.39
CA PHE A 31 -3.04 -34.73 9.32
C PHE A 31 -3.81 -33.94 10.38
N PRO A 32 -3.21 -33.04 11.19
CA PRO A 32 -3.93 -32.33 12.25
C PRO A 32 -5.01 -31.38 11.70
N LEU A 33 -6.08 -31.17 12.46
CA LEU A 33 -7.08 -30.14 12.16
C LEU A 33 -6.50 -28.79 12.62
N LYS A 34 -6.38 -27.84 11.70
CA LYS A 34 -5.76 -26.53 11.94
C LYS A 34 -6.73 -25.35 11.75
N ARG A 35 -8.02 -25.64 11.56
CA ARG A 35 -9.12 -24.66 11.50
C ARG A 35 -9.88 -24.64 12.82
N HIS A 36 -10.56 -23.52 13.11
CA HIS A 36 -11.46 -23.44 14.25
C HIS A 36 -12.67 -24.34 14.04
N ALA A 37 -13.08 -25.08 15.07
CA ALA A 37 -14.24 -25.95 15.03
C ALA A 37 -15.03 -25.85 16.34
N ILE A 38 -16.36 -25.96 16.24
CA ILE A 38 -17.26 -25.98 17.41
C ILE A 38 -17.08 -27.26 18.23
N ALA A 39 -16.75 -28.35 17.56
CA ALA A 39 -16.43 -29.63 18.18
C ALA A 39 -15.32 -30.32 17.39
N TYR A 40 -14.48 -31.07 18.09
CA TYR A 40 -13.51 -31.95 17.43
C TYR A 40 -14.24 -33.02 16.62
N HIS A 41 -13.83 -33.24 15.37
CA HIS A 41 -14.45 -34.22 14.49
C HIS A 41 -13.44 -35.12 13.79
N MET A 42 -13.85 -36.37 13.56
CA MET A 42 -13.16 -37.34 12.73
C MET A 42 -13.29 -36.94 11.25
N ARG A 43 -12.20 -37.10 10.48
CA ARG A 43 -12.19 -36.82 9.03
C ARG A 43 -11.88 -38.10 8.26
N PRO A 44 -12.51 -38.32 7.10
CA PRO A 44 -12.30 -39.52 6.30
C PRO A 44 -10.83 -39.62 5.85
N ALA A 45 -10.24 -40.81 5.94
CA ALA A 45 -8.90 -41.04 5.44
C ALA A 45 -8.85 -40.87 3.91
N ARG A 46 -7.89 -40.07 3.46
CA ARG A 46 -7.52 -39.84 2.06
C ARG A 46 -6.02 -39.60 1.96
N LYS A 47 -5.48 -39.63 0.75
CA LYS A 47 -4.13 -39.14 0.48
C LYS A 47 -4.04 -37.66 0.86
N SER A 48 -2.93 -37.29 1.49
CA SER A 48 -2.57 -35.89 1.71
C SER A 48 -2.25 -35.20 0.38
N VAL A 49 -2.76 -33.98 0.18
CA VAL A 49 -2.70 -33.25 -1.09
C VAL A 49 -1.80 -32.02 -0.92
N GLY A 50 -0.74 -31.98 -1.71
CA GLY A 50 0.17 -30.84 -1.82
C GLY A 50 -0.02 -30.09 -3.12
N LEU A 51 0.03 -28.76 -3.06
CA LEU A 51 -0.05 -27.89 -4.22
C LEU A 51 1.23 -27.05 -4.35
N ALA A 52 1.94 -27.18 -5.47
CA ALA A 52 3.09 -26.37 -5.80
C ALA A 52 2.62 -25.27 -6.77
N LEU A 53 2.74 -24.02 -6.35
CA LEU A 53 2.30 -22.85 -7.09
C LEU A 53 3.51 -22.15 -7.70
N SER A 54 3.56 -22.06 -9.02
CA SER A 54 4.71 -21.51 -9.71
C SER A 54 4.82 -19.98 -9.62
N GLY A 55 5.98 -19.42 -9.94
CA GLY A 55 6.06 -18.03 -10.35
C GLY A 55 5.44 -17.80 -11.75
N GLY A 56 5.37 -16.54 -12.18
CA GLY A 56 4.79 -16.16 -13.48
C GLY A 56 4.25 -14.73 -13.57
N GLY A 57 4.49 -13.88 -12.56
CA GLY A 57 3.97 -12.52 -12.51
C GLY A 57 2.45 -12.48 -12.68
N ALA A 58 1.93 -11.65 -13.59
CA ALA A 58 0.51 -11.55 -13.89
C ALA A 58 -0.14 -12.91 -14.27
N ASN A 59 0.59 -13.77 -15.00
CA ASN A 59 0.07 -15.09 -15.39
C ASN A 59 -0.16 -16.00 -14.20
N GLY A 60 0.58 -15.80 -13.10
CA GLY A 60 0.38 -16.54 -11.86
C GLY A 60 -0.99 -16.31 -11.22
N MET A 61 -1.71 -15.26 -11.59
CA MET A 61 -3.09 -15.04 -11.12
C MET A 61 -4.05 -16.14 -11.57
N ALA A 62 -3.72 -16.93 -12.61
CA ALA A 62 -4.49 -18.12 -12.99
C ALA A 62 -4.60 -19.13 -11.83
N GLN A 63 -3.65 -19.13 -10.89
CA GLN A 63 -3.68 -19.98 -9.71
C GLN A 63 -4.88 -19.70 -8.82
N ILE A 64 -5.37 -18.45 -8.76
CA ILE A 64 -6.61 -18.09 -8.05
C ILE A 64 -7.79 -18.84 -8.66
N GLY A 65 -7.86 -18.90 -9.99
CA GLY A 65 -8.89 -19.67 -10.70
C GLY A 65 -8.80 -21.17 -10.43
N VAL A 66 -7.58 -21.72 -10.37
CA VAL A 66 -7.38 -23.13 -9.99
C VAL A 66 -7.89 -23.38 -8.57
N LEU A 67 -7.52 -22.54 -7.60
CA LEU A 67 -8.00 -22.64 -6.22
C LEU A 67 -9.54 -22.58 -6.17
N LYS A 68 -10.17 -21.65 -6.91
CA LYS A 68 -11.63 -21.55 -7.03
C LYS A 68 -12.27 -22.85 -7.50
N ALA A 69 -11.71 -23.48 -8.54
CA ALA A 69 -12.23 -24.74 -9.05
C ALA A 69 -12.04 -25.90 -8.05
N LEU A 70 -10.93 -25.92 -7.30
CA LEU A 70 -10.68 -26.94 -6.28
C LEU A 70 -11.63 -26.77 -5.08
N GLU A 71 -11.89 -25.54 -4.63
CA GLU A 71 -12.85 -25.23 -3.57
C GLU A 71 -14.27 -25.65 -3.96
N GLU A 72 -14.76 -25.25 -5.14
CA GLU A 72 -16.10 -25.63 -5.63
C GLU A 72 -16.30 -27.15 -5.74
N GLU A 73 -15.22 -27.89 -6.00
CA GLU A 73 -15.23 -29.34 -6.15
C GLU A 73 -14.90 -30.10 -4.86
N ASN A 74 -14.80 -29.38 -3.73
CA ASN A 74 -14.46 -29.92 -2.41
C ASN A 74 -13.15 -30.73 -2.43
N ILE A 75 -12.16 -30.27 -3.20
CA ILE A 75 -10.82 -30.88 -3.23
C ILE A 75 -9.99 -30.23 -2.12
N PRO A 76 -9.60 -31.00 -1.11
CA PRO A 76 -8.87 -30.45 0.03
C PRO A 76 -7.39 -30.24 -0.32
N ILE A 77 -6.81 -29.19 0.25
CA ILE A 77 -5.40 -28.82 0.11
C ILE A 77 -4.77 -28.82 1.50
N ASP A 78 -3.78 -29.68 1.74
CA ASP A 78 -3.15 -29.80 3.07
C ASP A 78 -1.88 -28.95 3.20
N ALA A 79 -1.20 -28.71 2.07
CA ALA A 79 -0.01 -27.89 2.03
C ALA A 79 0.16 -27.19 0.68
N ILE A 80 0.73 -25.99 0.73
CA ILE A 80 1.12 -25.19 -0.42
C ILE A 80 2.61 -24.87 -0.32
N VAL A 81 3.30 -25.01 -1.45
CA VAL A 81 4.64 -24.44 -1.67
C VAL A 81 4.52 -23.43 -2.79
N GLY A 82 4.86 -22.17 -2.53
CA GLY A 82 4.75 -21.10 -3.51
C GLY A 82 6.10 -20.50 -3.88
N THR A 83 6.19 -20.02 -5.13
CA THR A 83 7.34 -19.25 -5.64
C THR A 83 6.84 -17.95 -6.26
N SER A 84 7.49 -16.82 -5.96
CA SER A 84 7.12 -15.51 -6.49
C SER A 84 5.64 -15.20 -6.24
N ILE A 85 4.89 -14.80 -7.26
CA ILE A 85 3.45 -14.57 -7.14
C ILE A 85 2.68 -15.80 -6.58
N GLY A 86 3.15 -17.02 -6.82
CA GLY A 86 2.57 -18.23 -6.22
C GLY A 86 2.81 -18.34 -4.71
N ALA A 87 3.88 -17.73 -4.20
CA ALA A 87 4.08 -17.54 -2.75
C ALA A 87 3.09 -16.52 -2.18
N VAL A 88 2.79 -15.45 -2.92
CA VAL A 88 1.78 -14.45 -2.52
C VAL A 88 0.38 -15.09 -2.46
N VAL A 89 -0.07 -15.69 -3.56
CA VAL A 89 -1.38 -16.36 -3.65
C VAL A 89 -1.47 -17.49 -2.61
N GLY A 90 -0.47 -18.36 -2.56
CA GLY A 90 -0.43 -19.49 -1.64
C GLY A 90 -0.35 -19.11 -0.16
N GLY A 91 0.41 -18.06 0.16
CA GLY A 91 0.57 -17.55 1.51
C GLY A 91 -0.73 -16.93 2.03
N LEU A 92 -1.37 -16.07 1.23
CA LEU A 92 -2.66 -15.49 1.57
C LEU A 92 -3.74 -16.57 1.70
N TYR A 93 -3.84 -17.51 0.74
CA TYR A 93 -4.77 -18.63 0.82
C TYR A 93 -4.62 -19.42 2.14
N SER A 94 -3.38 -19.68 2.53
CA SER A 94 -3.06 -20.43 3.74
C SER A 94 -3.49 -19.72 5.03
N THR A 95 -3.66 -18.39 5.00
CA THR A 95 -4.13 -17.58 6.14
C THR A 95 -5.65 -17.41 6.21
N GLY A 96 -6.42 -18.07 5.33
CA GLY A 96 -7.88 -18.10 5.36
C GLY A 96 -8.57 -17.18 4.35
N TYR A 97 -7.84 -16.58 3.42
CA TYR A 97 -8.46 -15.95 2.24
C TYR A 97 -8.94 -17.05 1.28
N ASN A 98 -10.23 -17.09 0.97
CA ASN A 98 -10.75 -18.02 -0.03
C ASN A 98 -10.49 -17.51 -1.47
N ALA A 99 -10.77 -18.32 -2.48
CA ALA A 99 -10.46 -17.94 -3.86
C ALA A 99 -11.24 -16.69 -4.33
N ALA A 100 -12.45 -16.46 -3.82
CA ALA A 100 -13.23 -15.26 -4.14
C ALA A 100 -12.64 -13.99 -3.48
N ASP A 101 -12.17 -14.10 -2.24
CA ASP A 101 -11.47 -13.01 -1.56
C ASP A 101 -10.18 -12.65 -2.33
N LEU A 102 -9.42 -13.65 -2.78
CA LEU A 102 -8.19 -13.47 -3.58
C LEU A 102 -8.48 -12.86 -4.96
N GLU A 103 -9.54 -13.30 -5.64
CA GLU A 103 -9.97 -12.75 -6.93
C GLU A 103 -10.33 -11.27 -6.78
N LYS A 104 -11.09 -10.92 -5.74
CA LYS A 104 -11.43 -9.52 -5.43
C LYS A 104 -10.18 -8.68 -5.18
N ILE A 105 -9.27 -9.15 -4.32
CA ILE A 105 -8.00 -8.46 -4.03
C ILE A 105 -7.20 -8.25 -5.33
N ALA A 106 -7.08 -9.28 -6.17
CA ALA A 106 -6.31 -9.19 -7.41
C ALA A 106 -6.85 -8.13 -8.38
N LEU A 107 -8.17 -7.94 -8.44
CA LEU A 107 -8.82 -6.98 -9.33
C LEU A 107 -8.87 -5.54 -8.79
N GLU A 108 -8.84 -5.36 -7.47
CA GLU A 108 -8.89 -4.03 -6.82
C GLU A 108 -7.50 -3.41 -6.61
N VAL A 109 -6.45 -4.22 -6.61
CA VAL A 109 -5.07 -3.75 -6.41
C VAL A 109 -4.55 -2.98 -7.65
N PRO A 110 -4.02 -1.75 -7.49
CA PRO A 110 -3.45 -0.98 -8.59
C PRO A 110 -2.04 -1.46 -8.94
N TRP A 111 -1.94 -2.57 -9.68
CA TRP A 111 -0.66 -3.24 -9.98
C TRP A 111 0.37 -2.34 -10.65
N GLU A 112 -0.04 -1.47 -11.58
CA GLU A 112 0.87 -0.53 -12.24
C GLU A 112 1.52 0.45 -11.24
N ASP A 113 0.77 0.95 -10.26
CA ASP A 113 1.30 1.82 -9.21
C ASP A 113 2.20 1.03 -8.23
N LEU A 114 1.81 -0.19 -7.87
CA LEU A 114 2.61 -1.03 -6.96
C LEU A 114 3.98 -1.44 -7.55
N LEU A 115 4.02 -1.65 -8.86
CA LEU A 115 5.23 -2.04 -9.60
C LEU A 115 6.01 -0.84 -10.16
N SER A 116 5.51 0.38 -9.93
CA SER A 116 6.22 1.61 -10.32
C SER A 116 7.59 1.72 -9.64
N LEU A 117 8.52 2.37 -10.33
CA LEU A 117 9.88 2.61 -9.84
C LEU A 117 9.97 3.81 -8.86
N ASP A 118 8.83 4.39 -8.50
CA ASP A 118 8.76 5.49 -7.54
C ASP A 118 8.99 4.97 -6.12
N ASN A 119 10.08 5.46 -5.50
CA ASN A 119 10.56 5.05 -4.18
C ASN A 119 10.22 6.02 -3.06
N ASP A 120 9.51 7.11 -3.38
CA ASP A 120 9.15 8.10 -2.39
C ASP A 120 7.73 7.90 -1.88
N ALA A 121 7.48 8.34 -0.66
CA ALA A 121 6.15 8.33 -0.07
C ALA A 121 5.20 9.19 -0.93
N PRO A 122 3.92 8.82 -1.08
CA PRO A 122 2.95 9.70 -1.70
C PRO A 122 3.03 11.11 -1.11
N ARG A 123 2.94 12.15 -1.95
CA ARG A 123 3.11 13.54 -1.50
C ARG A 123 2.20 13.86 -0.31
N ALA A 124 0.92 13.50 -0.43
CA ALA A 124 -0.09 13.74 0.60
C ALA A 124 0.17 13.02 1.94
N SER A 125 0.93 11.93 1.97
CA SER A 125 1.31 11.22 3.21
C SER A 125 2.68 11.63 3.75
N THR A 126 3.42 12.46 3.02
CA THR A 126 4.70 13.05 3.41
C THR A 126 4.46 14.31 4.24
N PHE A 127 5.28 14.55 5.27
CA PHE A 127 5.18 15.78 6.05
C PHE A 127 5.51 17.01 5.20
N LEU A 128 4.78 18.11 5.43
CA LEU A 128 4.81 19.33 4.60
C LEU A 128 6.22 19.90 4.41
N GLU A 129 7.07 19.82 5.43
CA GLU A 129 8.45 20.30 5.38
C GLU A 129 9.32 19.48 4.41
N HIS A 130 9.07 18.18 4.33
CA HIS A 130 9.77 17.27 3.42
C HIS A 130 9.22 17.36 1.99
N GLN A 131 7.91 17.59 1.81
CA GLN A 131 7.32 17.84 0.48
C GLN A 131 8.06 18.98 -0.22
N LYS A 132 8.20 20.12 0.48
CA LYS A 132 8.90 21.30 -0.06
C LYS A 132 10.35 21.02 -0.45
N ILE A 133 11.06 20.11 0.21
CA ILE A 133 12.45 19.77 -0.11
C ILE A 133 12.53 18.84 -1.32
N ARG A 134 11.66 17.83 -1.35
CA ARG A 134 11.63 16.83 -2.42
C ARG A 134 11.24 17.44 -3.76
N ASP A 135 10.26 18.34 -3.77
CA ASP A 135 9.67 18.87 -5.00
C ASP A 135 10.63 19.78 -5.82
N ARG A 136 11.78 20.20 -5.24
CA ARG A 136 12.75 21.14 -5.86
C ARG A 136 13.77 20.51 -6.83
N ALA A 137 13.79 19.20 -7.03
CA ALA A 137 14.90 18.57 -7.76
C ALA A 137 14.47 17.57 -8.82
N THR A 138 15.23 17.54 -9.91
CA THR A 138 15.09 16.58 -11.00
C THR A 138 15.86 15.29 -10.71
N ILE A 139 17.06 15.39 -10.13
CA ILE A 139 17.93 14.25 -9.85
C ILE A 139 18.39 14.31 -8.39
N ALA A 140 18.27 13.20 -7.67
CA ALA A 140 18.79 13.04 -6.31
C ALA A 140 19.87 11.94 -6.26
N ILE A 141 21.06 12.31 -5.79
CA ILE A 141 22.24 11.45 -5.71
C ILE A 141 22.63 11.31 -4.24
N ARG A 142 22.70 10.09 -3.73
CA ARG A 142 23.01 9.84 -2.32
C ARG A 142 24.46 9.42 -2.10
N PHE A 143 25.02 9.79 -0.94
CA PHE A 143 26.40 9.50 -0.57
C PHE A 143 26.51 8.87 0.82
N GLU A 144 27.46 7.97 0.97
CA GLU A 144 27.84 7.36 2.24
C GLU A 144 29.35 7.45 2.40
N ASN A 145 29.84 8.12 3.45
CA ASN A 145 31.28 8.35 3.68
C ASN A 145 32.00 8.94 2.44
N PHE A 146 31.40 9.94 1.80
CA PHE A 146 31.85 10.57 0.54
C PHE A 146 31.91 9.64 -0.69
N LYS A 147 31.42 8.40 -0.59
CA LYS A 147 31.28 7.51 -1.73
C LYS A 147 29.88 7.64 -2.31
N LEU A 148 29.81 7.75 -3.63
CA LEU A 148 28.56 7.69 -4.38
C LEU A 148 27.87 6.35 -4.09
N VAL A 149 26.62 6.41 -3.62
CA VAL A 149 25.79 5.22 -3.44
C VAL A 149 25.04 4.99 -4.73
N ILE A 150 25.45 3.96 -5.47
CA ILE A 150 24.70 3.48 -6.62
C ILE A 150 23.52 2.66 -6.08
N PRO A 151 22.26 2.95 -6.47
CA PRO A 151 21.11 2.16 -6.08
C PRO A 151 21.32 0.69 -6.44
N LYS A 152 21.08 -0.22 -5.49
CA LYS A 152 21.18 -1.67 -5.72
C LYS A 152 20.00 -2.22 -6.53
N SER A 153 18.89 -1.50 -6.51
CA SER A 153 17.65 -1.81 -7.21
C SER A 153 16.98 -0.53 -7.68
N LEU A 154 16.05 -0.66 -8.63
CA LEU A 154 15.24 0.45 -9.13
C LEU A 154 14.09 0.82 -8.19
N SER A 155 13.62 -0.15 -7.38
CA SER A 155 12.55 0.01 -6.41
C SER A 155 12.90 -0.64 -5.06
N SER A 156 12.48 -0.03 -3.95
CA SER A 156 12.54 -0.60 -2.60
C SER A 156 11.34 -1.53 -2.30
N ALA A 157 10.37 -1.60 -3.22
CA ALA A 157 9.11 -2.34 -3.09
C ALA A 157 8.26 -1.94 -1.88
N GLN A 158 8.35 -0.68 -1.40
CA GLN A 158 7.59 -0.24 -0.22
C GLN A 158 6.07 -0.36 -0.40
N LYS A 159 5.54 0.01 -1.58
CA LYS A 159 4.10 -0.06 -1.86
C LYS A 159 3.59 -1.51 -1.76
N LEU A 160 4.30 -2.45 -2.41
CA LEU A 160 4.00 -3.88 -2.35
C LEU A 160 4.13 -4.43 -0.92
N THR A 161 5.18 -4.03 -0.20
CA THR A 161 5.42 -4.40 1.20
C THR A 161 4.23 -4.01 2.08
N ARG A 162 3.77 -2.77 1.97
CA ARG A 162 2.60 -2.27 2.71
C ARG A 162 1.36 -3.12 2.45
N VAL A 163 1.08 -3.45 1.18
CA VAL A 163 -0.11 -4.27 0.83
C VAL A 163 0.00 -5.66 1.46
N LEU A 164 1.14 -6.34 1.33
CA LEU A 164 1.33 -7.68 1.89
C LEU A 164 1.29 -7.68 3.43
N ASP A 165 1.88 -6.68 4.08
CA ASP A 165 1.84 -6.51 5.52
C ASP A 165 0.39 -6.34 6.01
N LEU A 166 -0.38 -5.43 5.41
CA LEU A 166 -1.77 -5.20 5.82
C LEU A 166 -2.68 -6.40 5.56
N LEU A 167 -2.51 -7.09 4.43
CA LEU A 167 -3.27 -8.32 4.13
C LEU A 167 -2.93 -9.44 5.12
N THR A 168 -1.66 -9.70 5.39
CA THR A 168 -1.27 -10.75 6.34
C THR A 168 -1.65 -10.42 7.78
N MET A 169 -1.59 -9.14 8.16
CA MET A 169 -2.05 -8.69 9.47
C MET A 169 -3.56 -8.82 9.61
N ASN A 170 -4.34 -8.51 8.57
CA ASN A 170 -5.80 -8.59 8.58
C ASN A 170 -6.35 -9.99 8.23
N ALA A 171 -5.49 -11.00 8.09
CA ALA A 171 -5.90 -12.36 7.76
C ALA A 171 -6.65 -13.05 8.91
N LEU A 172 -7.42 -14.11 8.59
CA LEU A 172 -8.19 -14.86 9.59
C LEU A 172 -7.32 -15.69 10.52
N TYR A 173 -6.22 -16.23 9.99
CA TYR A 173 -5.30 -17.09 10.72
C TYR A 173 -3.88 -16.52 10.67
N HIS A 174 -3.25 -16.42 11.84
CA HIS A 174 -1.84 -16.03 11.97
C HIS A 174 -0.95 -17.23 12.33
N PRO A 175 0.29 -17.29 11.83
CA PRO A 175 1.19 -18.41 12.11
C PRO A 175 1.64 -18.42 13.58
N ALA A 176 1.56 -19.59 14.22
CA ALA A 176 2.03 -19.83 15.58
C ALA A 176 3.48 -20.33 15.56
N GLY A 177 4.40 -19.45 15.15
CA GLY A 177 5.84 -19.69 15.07
C GLY A 177 6.28 -20.15 13.68
N SER A 178 5.51 -21.04 13.05
CA SER A 178 5.78 -21.52 11.69
C SER A 178 4.54 -21.42 10.80
N PHE A 179 4.75 -21.18 9.52
CA PHE A 179 3.71 -21.20 8.48
C PHE A 179 3.10 -22.61 8.31
N THR A 180 3.76 -23.65 8.82
CA THR A 180 3.20 -25.00 8.81
C THR A 180 2.07 -25.17 9.83
N THR A 181 1.83 -24.22 10.74
CA THR A 181 0.71 -24.27 11.69
C THR A 181 -0.58 -23.68 11.13
N LEU A 182 -0.52 -23.01 9.98
CA LEU A 182 -1.68 -22.45 9.29
C LEU A 182 -2.66 -23.54 8.83
N PRO A 183 -3.96 -23.23 8.63
CA PRO A 183 -4.97 -24.15 8.10
C PRO A 183 -4.47 -25.01 6.95
N THR A 184 -3.84 -24.35 5.97
CA THR A 184 -3.07 -24.98 4.90
C THR A 184 -1.60 -24.73 5.19
N SER A 185 -0.80 -25.78 5.30
CA SER A 185 0.63 -25.62 5.62
C SER A 185 1.35 -24.88 4.48
N PHE A 186 2.07 -23.80 4.77
CA PHE A 186 2.71 -23.00 3.72
C PHE A 186 4.24 -23.03 3.76
N LYS A 187 4.87 -22.92 2.59
CA LYS A 187 6.30 -22.63 2.42
C LYS A 187 6.53 -21.69 1.23
N ALA A 188 7.45 -20.75 1.37
CA ALA A 188 7.87 -19.85 0.29
C ALA A 188 9.28 -20.20 -0.19
N VAL A 189 9.48 -20.31 -1.50
CA VAL A 189 10.78 -20.63 -2.10
C VAL A 189 11.51 -19.34 -2.47
N THR A 190 12.77 -19.24 -2.06
CA THR A 190 13.62 -18.07 -2.34
C THR A 190 14.99 -18.51 -2.84
N THR A 191 15.71 -17.58 -3.45
CA THR A 191 17.10 -17.75 -3.87
C THR A 191 18.00 -16.89 -3.01
N ASP A 192 19.02 -17.46 -2.39
CA ASP A 192 20.09 -16.67 -1.77
C ASP A 192 21.10 -16.22 -2.84
N LEU A 193 21.15 -14.91 -3.11
CA LEU A 193 22.01 -14.31 -4.12
C LEU A 193 23.50 -14.45 -3.80
N VAL A 194 23.87 -14.68 -2.53
CA VAL A 194 25.28 -14.85 -2.14
C VAL A 194 25.78 -16.24 -2.51
N SER A 195 25.00 -17.28 -2.17
CA SER A 195 25.40 -18.68 -2.38
C SER A 195 24.88 -19.29 -3.68
N GLY A 196 23.90 -18.66 -4.33
CA GLY A 196 23.16 -19.21 -5.48
C GLY A 196 22.27 -20.40 -5.13
N LYS A 197 22.05 -20.67 -3.84
CA LYS A 197 21.27 -21.83 -3.36
C LYS A 197 19.84 -21.45 -3.03
N ARG A 198 18.95 -22.45 -3.12
CA ARG A 198 17.57 -22.34 -2.65
C ARG A 198 17.52 -22.26 -1.14
N ILE A 199 16.72 -21.32 -0.63
CA ILE A 199 16.30 -21.23 0.77
C ILE A 199 14.77 -21.30 0.80
N THR A 200 14.22 -22.30 1.47
CA THR A 200 12.77 -22.48 1.61
C THR A 200 12.33 -21.96 2.98
N LEU A 201 11.56 -20.87 2.99
CA LEU A 201 11.06 -20.22 4.20
C LEU A 201 9.78 -20.90 4.68
N PHE A 202 9.73 -21.23 5.96
CA PHE A 202 8.58 -21.84 6.63
C PHE A 202 8.27 -21.19 7.98
N ASP A 203 8.97 -20.13 8.35
CA ASP A 203 8.82 -19.36 9.58
C ASP A 203 9.22 -17.88 9.37
N GLY A 204 9.08 -17.09 10.44
CA GLY A 204 9.31 -15.65 10.42
C GLY A 204 8.05 -14.84 10.12
N THR A 205 8.23 -13.66 9.51
CA THR A 205 7.11 -12.81 9.09
C THR A 205 6.61 -13.27 7.72
N LEU A 206 5.32 -13.60 7.62
CA LEU A 206 4.74 -14.17 6.39
C LEU A 206 4.84 -13.22 5.19
N SER A 207 4.54 -11.93 5.36
CA SER A 207 4.64 -10.92 4.30
C SER A 207 6.05 -10.79 3.75
N GLU A 208 7.08 -10.78 4.61
CA GLU A 208 8.48 -10.76 4.19
C GLU A 208 8.87 -12.04 3.46
N ALA A 209 8.36 -13.22 3.86
CA ALA A 209 8.64 -14.46 3.16
C ALA A 209 8.03 -14.47 1.75
N MET A 210 6.80 -13.96 1.60
CA MET A 210 6.16 -13.77 0.29
C MET A 210 6.91 -12.73 -0.56
N LEU A 211 7.32 -11.62 0.04
CA LEU A 211 8.07 -10.56 -0.62
C LEU A 211 9.45 -11.04 -1.08
N ALA A 212 10.20 -11.74 -0.21
CA ALA A 212 11.49 -12.33 -0.54
C ALA A 212 11.38 -13.29 -1.73
N SER A 213 10.33 -14.12 -1.74
CA SER A 213 10.05 -15.03 -2.86
C SER A 213 9.68 -14.32 -4.16
N SER A 214 9.23 -13.07 -4.10
CA SER A 214 8.78 -12.25 -5.25
C SER A 214 9.72 -11.09 -5.57
N THR A 215 10.93 -11.08 -5.01
CA THR A 215 11.90 -9.99 -5.19
C THR A 215 12.69 -10.19 -6.48
N ILE A 216 12.20 -9.59 -7.56
CA ILE A 216 12.82 -9.64 -8.90
C ILE A 216 14.17 -8.90 -8.86
N PRO A 217 15.31 -9.56 -9.16
CA PRO A 217 16.61 -8.92 -9.21
C PRO A 217 16.62 -7.69 -10.13
N VAL A 218 17.46 -6.69 -9.82
CA VAL A 218 17.56 -5.37 -10.50
C VAL A 218 16.35 -4.46 -10.23
N ILE A 219 15.13 -4.99 -10.23
CA ILE A 219 13.91 -4.21 -10.00
C ILE A 219 13.72 -3.96 -8.50
N PHE A 220 13.71 -5.00 -7.67
CA PHE A 220 13.42 -4.90 -6.23
C PHE A 220 14.65 -5.17 -5.36
N GLU A 221 14.72 -4.51 -4.21
CA GLU A 221 15.83 -4.68 -3.25
C GLU A 221 15.74 -6.06 -2.57
N PRO A 222 16.81 -6.89 -2.62
CA PRO A 222 16.88 -8.18 -1.93
C PRO A 222 16.51 -8.09 -0.44
N ILE A 223 15.81 -9.10 0.07
CA ILE A 223 15.47 -9.20 1.49
C ILE A 223 16.66 -9.78 2.25
N GLU A 224 17.22 -9.00 3.18
CA GLU A 224 18.28 -9.46 4.06
C GLU A 224 17.68 -10.28 5.23
N LEU A 225 18.07 -11.54 5.35
CA LEU A 225 17.66 -12.44 6.43
C LEU A 225 18.88 -13.15 7.00
N GLY A 226 19.39 -12.66 8.13
CA GLY A 226 20.65 -13.14 8.70
C GLY A 226 21.82 -12.86 7.75
N GLU A 227 22.54 -13.89 7.34
CA GLU A 227 23.64 -13.79 6.37
C GLU A 227 23.17 -13.90 4.90
N HIS A 228 21.90 -14.21 4.67
CA HIS A 228 21.35 -14.44 3.33
C HIS A 228 20.81 -13.17 2.70
N LYS A 229 20.97 -13.06 1.37
CA LYS A 229 20.32 -12.02 0.55
C LYS A 229 19.32 -12.68 -0.36
N LEU A 230 18.07 -12.70 0.08
CA LEU A 230 17.00 -13.44 -0.56
C LEU A 230 16.42 -12.63 -1.73
N ALA A 231 16.25 -13.32 -2.85
CA ALA A 231 15.57 -12.85 -4.04
C ALA A 231 14.60 -13.92 -4.56
N ASP A 232 13.97 -13.65 -5.70
CA ASP A 232 12.94 -14.49 -6.28
C ASP A 232 13.37 -15.97 -6.39
N GLY A 233 12.50 -16.87 -5.94
CA GLY A 233 12.75 -18.31 -5.97
C GLY A 233 12.77 -18.91 -7.38
N GLY A 234 12.22 -18.21 -8.36
CA GLY A 234 12.19 -18.59 -9.77
C GLY A 234 13.58 -18.83 -10.36
N LEU A 235 14.63 -18.23 -9.78
CA LEU A 235 16.01 -18.45 -10.21
C LEU A 235 16.50 -19.89 -9.94
N VAL A 236 15.93 -20.61 -8.95
CA VAL A 236 16.40 -21.95 -8.51
C VAL A 236 15.32 -23.04 -8.48
N ALA A 237 14.05 -22.65 -8.41
CA ALA A 237 12.91 -23.47 -8.81
C ALA A 237 11.64 -22.65 -8.86
N ASN A 238 11.20 -22.33 -10.08
CA ASN A 238 9.92 -21.68 -10.30
C ASN A 238 8.73 -22.53 -9.86
N LEU A 239 8.77 -23.85 -10.06
CA LEU A 239 7.72 -24.79 -9.65
C LEU A 239 8.33 -25.87 -8.75
N ALA A 240 8.36 -25.64 -7.44
CA ALA A 240 9.09 -26.48 -6.48
C ALA A 240 8.31 -27.70 -5.97
N VAL A 241 7.94 -28.62 -6.87
CA VAL A 241 7.23 -29.87 -6.51
C VAL A 241 8.05 -30.75 -5.56
N ASP A 242 9.37 -30.70 -5.67
CA ASP A 242 10.28 -31.45 -4.79
C ASP A 242 10.15 -31.07 -3.29
N GLU A 243 9.65 -29.87 -2.96
CA GLU A 243 9.39 -29.49 -1.57
C GLU A 243 8.16 -30.19 -0.98
N LEU A 244 7.18 -30.55 -1.82
CA LEU A 244 6.03 -31.37 -1.42
C LEU A 244 6.46 -32.83 -1.18
N GLU A 245 7.39 -33.33 -2.01
CA GLU A 245 8.01 -34.65 -1.85
C GLU A 245 8.78 -34.73 -0.51
N LYS A 246 9.59 -33.72 -0.18
CA LYS A 246 10.29 -33.62 1.13
C LYS A 246 9.33 -33.52 2.32
N ALA A 247 8.13 -32.97 2.10
CA ALA A 247 7.08 -32.92 3.12
C ALA A 247 6.29 -34.23 3.25
N HIS A 248 6.65 -35.28 2.49
CA HIS A 248 6.01 -36.59 2.50
C HIS A 248 4.51 -36.56 2.18
N LEU A 249 4.10 -35.70 1.25
CA LEU A 249 2.72 -35.66 0.77
C LEU A 249 2.44 -36.77 -0.25
N ASP A 250 1.27 -37.39 -0.11
CA ASP A 250 0.89 -38.58 -0.88
C ASP A 250 0.54 -38.24 -2.34
N TYR A 251 -0.08 -37.08 -2.58
CA TYR A 251 -0.51 -36.63 -3.90
C TYR A 251 -0.06 -35.19 -4.16
N LYS A 252 0.76 -34.98 -5.19
CA LYS A 252 1.49 -33.74 -5.47
C LYS A 252 0.99 -33.14 -6.78
N ILE A 253 0.41 -31.94 -6.68
CA ILE A 253 -0.14 -31.20 -7.81
C ILE A 253 0.77 -30.00 -8.09
N GLY A 254 1.27 -29.86 -9.32
CA GLY A 254 1.95 -28.64 -9.77
C GLY A 254 0.99 -27.75 -10.55
N VAL A 255 0.91 -26.46 -10.22
CA VAL A 255 0.19 -25.45 -11.01
C VAL A 255 1.21 -24.61 -11.75
N ASP A 256 1.24 -24.78 -13.06
CA ASP A 256 2.24 -24.20 -13.95
C ASP A 256 1.65 -23.01 -14.70
N THR A 257 2.10 -21.81 -14.36
CA THR A 257 1.67 -20.54 -14.97
C THR A 257 2.81 -19.81 -15.67
N ARG A 258 3.78 -20.56 -16.22
CA ARG A 258 4.91 -19.93 -16.91
C ARG A 258 4.44 -19.01 -18.03
N GLY A 259 5.13 -17.88 -18.17
CA GLY A 259 4.90 -16.96 -19.29
C GLY A 259 5.57 -17.44 -20.57
N SER A 260 5.26 -16.76 -21.68
CA SER A 260 5.98 -16.91 -22.94
C SER A 260 7.25 -16.07 -22.94
N MET A 261 8.30 -16.57 -23.60
CA MET A 261 9.48 -15.77 -23.94
C MET A 261 9.13 -14.65 -24.93
N TYR A 262 9.86 -13.54 -24.86
CA TYR A 262 9.89 -12.55 -25.95
C TYR A 262 10.33 -13.24 -27.25
N THR A 263 9.64 -12.92 -28.34
CA THR A 263 9.86 -13.60 -29.64
C THR A 263 10.51 -12.71 -30.69
N LEU A 264 10.39 -11.39 -30.56
CA LEU A 264 11.04 -10.41 -31.42
C LEU A 264 12.21 -9.76 -30.69
N ALA A 265 13.29 -9.48 -31.41
CA ALA A 265 14.47 -8.83 -30.83
C ALA A 265 14.18 -7.40 -30.36
N GLU A 266 13.27 -6.70 -31.06
CA GLU A 266 12.78 -5.36 -30.73
C GLU A 266 11.90 -5.32 -29.47
N ASP A 267 11.45 -6.47 -28.94
CA ASP A 267 10.72 -6.50 -27.67
C ASP A 267 11.67 -6.40 -26.46
N ILE A 268 12.99 -6.47 -26.67
CA ILE A 268 14.03 -6.44 -25.62
C ILE A 268 14.90 -5.18 -25.81
N ASP A 269 14.29 -4.02 -25.59
CA ASP A 269 14.90 -2.70 -25.84
C ASP A 269 15.50 -2.06 -24.58
N ILE A 270 15.16 -2.56 -23.40
CA ILE A 270 15.61 -1.99 -22.11
C ILE A 270 16.17 -3.06 -21.14
N PRO A 271 17.06 -2.68 -20.20
CA PRO A 271 17.80 -3.64 -19.38
C PRO A 271 16.96 -4.62 -18.56
N TRP A 272 15.77 -4.20 -18.09
CA TRP A 272 14.92 -5.08 -17.29
C TRP A 272 14.14 -6.11 -18.14
N GLN A 273 13.81 -5.82 -19.40
CA GLN A 273 13.26 -6.82 -20.33
C GLN A 273 14.28 -7.93 -20.60
N ALA A 274 15.57 -7.57 -20.77
CA ALA A 274 16.64 -8.55 -20.92
C ALA A 274 16.82 -9.42 -19.66
N ALA A 275 16.66 -8.82 -18.46
CA ALA A 275 16.69 -9.56 -17.20
C ALA A 275 15.51 -10.54 -17.07
N ASP A 276 14.29 -10.11 -17.43
CA ASP A 276 13.08 -10.96 -17.45
C ASP A 276 13.22 -12.13 -18.43
N GLN A 277 13.69 -11.86 -19.65
CA GLN A 277 13.98 -12.91 -20.63
C GLN A 277 15.03 -13.91 -20.11
N THR A 278 16.09 -13.42 -19.46
CA THR A 278 17.14 -14.28 -18.88
C THR A 278 16.57 -15.18 -17.78
N MET A 279 15.72 -14.63 -16.91
CA MET A 279 15.05 -15.39 -15.86
C MET A 279 14.14 -16.46 -16.46
N THR A 280 13.34 -16.11 -17.46
CA THR A 280 12.45 -17.05 -18.17
C THR A 280 13.24 -18.21 -18.79
N ILE A 281 14.40 -17.95 -19.41
CA ILE A 281 15.28 -19.01 -19.95
C ILE A 281 15.77 -19.95 -18.83
N LEU A 282 16.21 -19.41 -17.69
CA LEU A 282 16.67 -20.21 -16.56
C LEU A 282 15.56 -21.07 -15.97
N ILE A 283 14.33 -20.56 -15.95
CA ILE A 283 13.13 -21.29 -15.50
C ILE A 283 12.89 -22.51 -16.41
N GLU A 284 12.90 -22.32 -17.74
CA GLU A 284 12.67 -23.40 -18.71
C GLU A 284 13.67 -24.57 -18.56
N LEU A 285 14.93 -24.28 -18.22
CA LEU A 285 15.95 -25.31 -17.98
C LEU A 285 15.68 -26.19 -16.75
N GLN A 286 14.93 -25.70 -15.77
CA GLN A 286 14.69 -26.39 -14.49
C GLN A 286 13.42 -27.25 -14.51
N TYR A 287 12.46 -26.91 -15.36
CA TYR A 287 11.10 -27.42 -15.32
C TYR A 287 10.93 -28.94 -15.51
N PRO A 288 11.61 -29.61 -16.48
CA PRO A 288 11.38 -31.03 -16.73
C PRO A 288 11.55 -31.90 -15.48
N ARG A 289 12.57 -31.59 -14.66
CA ARG A 289 12.85 -32.31 -13.40
C ARG A 289 11.79 -32.09 -12.32
N GLN A 290 11.08 -30.97 -12.36
CA GLN A 290 10.02 -30.67 -11.39
C GLN A 290 8.69 -31.30 -11.81
N LEU A 291 8.38 -31.28 -13.11
CA LEU A 291 7.18 -31.92 -13.67
C LEU A 291 7.19 -33.44 -13.47
N GLU A 292 8.36 -34.09 -13.59
CA GLU A 292 8.52 -35.53 -13.34
C GLU A 292 8.15 -35.95 -11.90
N LYS A 293 8.19 -35.01 -10.94
CA LYS A 293 7.87 -35.27 -9.53
C LYS A 293 6.40 -35.07 -9.19
N ALA A 294 5.63 -34.44 -10.08
CA ALA A 294 4.22 -34.19 -9.87
C ALA A 294 3.40 -35.43 -10.23
N ASP A 295 2.43 -35.78 -9.40
CA ASP A 295 1.45 -36.81 -9.75
C ASP A 295 0.44 -36.25 -10.78
N LEU A 296 0.22 -34.93 -10.76
CA LEU A 296 -0.61 -34.20 -11.70
C LEU A 296 -0.08 -32.77 -11.91
N VAL A 297 -0.18 -32.26 -13.14
CA VAL A 297 0.12 -30.86 -13.45
C VAL A 297 -1.13 -30.20 -14.01
N ILE A 298 -1.49 -29.04 -13.46
CA ILE A 298 -2.52 -28.14 -13.98
C ILE A 298 -1.77 -27.01 -14.68
N ALA A 299 -1.91 -26.91 -16.00
CA ALA A 299 -1.27 -25.87 -16.82
C ALA A 299 -2.35 -25.00 -17.49
N PRO A 300 -2.73 -23.86 -16.89
CA PRO A 300 -3.68 -22.94 -17.49
C PRO A 300 -3.17 -22.34 -18.81
N ASP A 301 -4.07 -22.21 -19.79
CA ASP A 301 -3.76 -21.52 -21.05
C ASP A 301 -3.90 -20.00 -20.88
N VAL A 302 -2.79 -19.34 -20.58
CA VAL A 302 -2.69 -17.88 -20.35
C VAL A 302 -2.24 -17.11 -21.60
N GLY A 303 -2.08 -17.79 -22.75
CA GLY A 303 -1.59 -17.20 -23.99
C GLY A 303 -0.16 -16.63 -23.90
N ASN A 304 0.17 -15.72 -24.81
CA ASN A 304 1.48 -15.05 -24.86
C ASN A 304 1.50 -13.73 -24.04
N ASN A 305 0.97 -13.77 -22.82
CA ASN A 305 0.91 -12.58 -21.96
C ASN A 305 2.26 -12.38 -21.24
N PRO A 306 2.89 -11.20 -21.33
CA PRO A 306 4.11 -10.89 -20.57
C PRO A 306 3.87 -10.97 -19.06
N ALA A 307 4.89 -11.39 -18.29
CA ALA A 307 4.76 -11.57 -16.85
C ALA A 307 4.46 -10.27 -16.08
N ILE A 308 4.77 -9.11 -16.65
CA ILE A 308 4.55 -7.79 -16.04
C ILE A 308 3.24 -7.11 -16.49
N ASP A 309 2.45 -7.74 -17.36
CA ASP A 309 1.19 -7.17 -17.88
C ASP A 309 -0.03 -7.69 -17.09
N PHE A 310 -0.56 -6.83 -16.22
CA PHE A 310 -1.73 -7.09 -15.36
C PHE A 310 -3.05 -6.56 -15.97
N SER A 311 -3.10 -6.22 -17.25
CA SER A 311 -4.33 -5.67 -17.86
C SER A 311 -5.45 -6.70 -18.09
N LYS A 312 -5.10 -8.00 -18.19
CA LYS A 312 -6.02 -9.10 -18.58
C LYS A 312 -6.37 -10.06 -17.44
N LEU A 313 -6.34 -9.60 -16.18
CA LEU A 313 -6.55 -10.47 -15.01
C LEU A 313 -7.82 -11.34 -15.05
N PRO A 314 -9.01 -10.81 -15.45
CA PRO A 314 -10.22 -11.65 -15.50
C PRO A 314 -10.09 -12.85 -16.44
N GLU A 315 -9.42 -12.67 -17.59
CA GLU A 315 -9.20 -13.74 -18.57
C GLU A 315 -8.22 -14.80 -18.03
N ILE A 316 -7.13 -14.35 -17.42
CA ILE A 316 -6.09 -15.19 -16.81
C ILE A 316 -6.67 -16.04 -15.68
N ILE A 317 -7.45 -15.44 -14.77
CA ILE A 317 -8.10 -16.15 -13.66
C ILE A 317 -9.08 -17.20 -14.21
N ASN A 318 -9.88 -16.85 -15.22
CA ASN A 318 -10.83 -17.77 -15.84
C ASN A 318 -10.14 -18.97 -16.54
N ALA A 319 -8.97 -18.77 -17.16
CA ALA A 319 -8.19 -19.86 -17.75
C ALA A 319 -7.76 -20.89 -16.69
N GLY A 320 -7.34 -20.41 -15.52
CA GLY A 320 -7.05 -21.24 -14.36
C GLY A 320 -8.26 -22.03 -13.87
N TYR A 321 -9.41 -21.36 -13.76
CA TYR A 321 -10.67 -21.99 -13.35
C TYR A 321 -11.07 -23.15 -14.27
N LYS A 322 -11.07 -22.93 -15.58
CA LYS A 322 -11.41 -23.97 -16.57
C LYS A 322 -10.49 -25.20 -16.43
N SER A 323 -9.19 -24.96 -16.28
CA SER A 323 -8.18 -26.02 -16.18
C SER A 323 -8.30 -26.83 -14.89
N GLY A 324 -8.50 -26.14 -13.75
CA GLY A 324 -8.75 -26.79 -12.47
C GLY A 324 -10.05 -27.61 -12.49
N LYS A 325 -11.13 -27.05 -13.05
CA LYS A 325 -12.44 -27.71 -13.13
C LYS A 325 -12.40 -28.97 -13.98
N ALA A 326 -11.66 -28.94 -15.08
CA ALA A 326 -11.50 -30.10 -15.96
C ALA A 326 -10.76 -31.28 -15.29
N LEU A 327 -9.82 -30.99 -14.39
CA LEU A 327 -8.98 -32.00 -13.72
C LEU A 327 -9.51 -32.42 -12.34
N ALA A 328 -10.45 -31.68 -11.77
CA ALA A 328 -11.02 -31.97 -10.45
C ALA A 328 -11.59 -33.40 -10.29
N PRO A 329 -12.35 -33.97 -11.25
CA PRO A 329 -12.85 -35.35 -11.12
C PRO A 329 -11.72 -36.39 -10.99
N LYS A 330 -10.61 -36.18 -11.73
CA LYS A 330 -9.44 -37.05 -11.68
C LYS A 330 -8.73 -36.93 -10.33
N ILE A 331 -8.53 -35.71 -9.84
CA ILE A 331 -7.91 -35.47 -8.52
C ILE A 331 -8.73 -36.17 -7.43
N ARG A 332 -10.06 -36.01 -7.42
CA ARG A 332 -10.95 -36.66 -6.45
C ARG A 332 -10.82 -38.18 -6.46
N GLN A 333 -10.70 -38.79 -7.64
CA GLN A 333 -10.48 -40.22 -7.78
C GLN A 333 -9.12 -40.63 -7.20
N ASP A 334 -8.05 -39.92 -7.54
CA ASP A 334 -6.66 -40.30 -7.22
C ASP A 334 -6.31 -40.13 -5.73
N ILE A 335 -6.98 -39.21 -5.03
CA ILE A 335 -6.79 -38.99 -3.59
C ILE A 335 -7.56 -39.97 -2.71
N SER A 336 -8.55 -40.67 -3.27
CA SER A 336 -9.36 -41.64 -2.52
C SER A 336 -8.52 -42.85 -2.11
N LEU A 337 -8.68 -43.31 -0.86
CA LEU A 337 -8.01 -44.51 -0.37
C LEU A 337 -8.94 -45.74 -0.48
N PRO A 338 -8.41 -46.90 -0.94
CA PRO A 338 -9.14 -48.16 -0.91
C PRO A 338 -9.25 -48.70 0.52
N THR A 339 -10.42 -49.24 0.87
CA THR A 339 -10.70 -49.80 2.18
C THR A 339 -9.86 -51.07 2.43
N ARG A 340 -8.91 -51.01 3.37
CA ARG A 340 -7.90 -52.08 3.60
C ARG A 340 -8.43 -53.32 4.31
N LYS A 341 -9.36 -53.16 5.26
CA LYS A 341 -10.05 -54.26 5.96
C LYS A 341 -11.53 -54.20 5.63
N LYS A 342 -12.12 -55.37 5.43
CA LYS A 342 -13.48 -55.51 4.93
C LYS A 342 -14.24 -56.51 5.79
N THR A 343 -15.03 -56.01 6.73
CA THR A 343 -15.91 -56.80 7.57
C THR A 343 -17.30 -56.83 6.96
N ALA A 344 -17.75 -57.99 6.50
CA ALA A 344 -19.02 -58.12 5.78
C ALA A 344 -20.23 -57.78 6.65
N LEU A 345 -21.16 -56.98 6.10
CA LEU A 345 -22.37 -56.52 6.79
C LEU A 345 -23.55 -57.49 6.69
N ALA A 346 -23.59 -58.33 5.65
CA ALA A 346 -24.69 -59.27 5.39
C ALA A 346 -25.05 -60.25 6.54
N PRO A 347 -24.12 -60.78 7.34
CA PRO A 347 -24.44 -61.80 8.34
C PRO A 347 -24.95 -61.24 9.68
N TYR A 348 -25.12 -59.92 9.82
CA TYR A 348 -25.47 -59.26 11.08
C TYR A 348 -26.75 -58.42 10.96
N LYS A 349 -27.52 -58.36 12.05
CA LYS A 349 -28.58 -57.37 12.23
C LYS A 349 -27.93 -55.99 12.43
N LYS A 350 -28.34 -54.98 11.65
CA LYS A 350 -27.78 -53.64 11.69
C LYS A 350 -28.67 -52.72 12.55
N SER A 351 -28.08 -51.96 13.46
CA SER A 351 -28.76 -50.87 14.18
C SER A 351 -27.89 -49.62 14.22
N ILE A 352 -28.51 -48.44 14.31
CA ILE A 352 -27.83 -47.15 14.39
C ILE A 352 -28.22 -46.44 15.68
N ARG A 353 -27.24 -45.83 16.35
CA ARG A 353 -27.42 -44.97 17.53
C ARG A 353 -26.83 -43.61 17.21
N ILE A 354 -27.70 -42.60 17.17
CA ILE A 354 -27.30 -41.21 16.95
C ILE A 354 -27.38 -40.46 18.28
N THR A 355 -26.32 -39.74 18.64
CA THR A 355 -26.23 -38.92 19.85
C THR A 355 -25.82 -37.48 19.51
N GLY A 356 -26.24 -36.51 20.32
CA GLY A 356 -25.90 -35.08 20.12
C GLY A 356 -26.99 -34.23 19.46
N ALA A 357 -27.90 -34.84 18.70
CA ALA A 357 -28.99 -34.16 18.00
C ALA A 357 -30.22 -33.88 18.91
N GLY A 358 -30.93 -32.78 18.63
CA GLY A 358 -32.26 -32.52 19.20
C GLY A 358 -33.32 -33.51 18.71
N LYS A 359 -34.42 -33.69 19.44
CA LYS A 359 -35.47 -34.70 19.11
C LYS A 359 -36.09 -34.54 17.71
N GLU A 360 -36.13 -33.34 17.15
CA GLU A 360 -36.63 -33.08 15.78
C GLU A 360 -35.61 -33.38 14.68
N ALA A 361 -34.32 -33.17 14.95
CA ALA A 361 -33.21 -33.40 14.03
C ALA A 361 -33.02 -34.89 13.66
N LEU A 362 -33.35 -35.81 14.57
CA LEU A 362 -33.28 -37.27 14.34
C LEU A 362 -34.10 -37.76 13.12
N LYS A 363 -35.10 -37.00 12.66
CA LYS A 363 -35.89 -37.33 11.45
C LYS A 363 -35.13 -37.07 10.15
N ASN A 364 -34.13 -36.18 10.15
CA ASN A 364 -33.37 -35.79 8.96
C ASN A 364 -32.19 -36.71 8.64
N TYR A 365 -31.84 -37.65 9.54
CA TYR A 365 -30.74 -38.59 9.35
C TYR A 365 -31.14 -39.93 8.68
N HIS A 366 -32.26 -39.95 7.94
CA HIS A 366 -32.63 -41.07 7.06
C HIS A 366 -31.48 -41.52 6.12
N PRO A 367 -30.64 -40.61 5.55
CA PRO A 367 -29.52 -40.99 4.70
C PRO A 367 -28.49 -41.91 5.40
N ALA A 368 -28.26 -41.77 6.71
CA ALA A 368 -27.34 -42.63 7.44
C ALA A 368 -27.80 -44.09 7.48
N GLY A 369 -29.11 -44.31 7.59
CA GLY A 369 -29.71 -45.65 7.48
C GLY A 369 -29.59 -46.23 6.08
N GLU A 370 -29.71 -45.40 5.03
CA GLU A 370 -29.54 -45.82 3.64
C GLU A 370 -28.09 -46.19 3.32
N ILE A 371 -27.13 -45.38 3.77
CA ILE A 371 -25.68 -45.67 3.67
C ILE A 371 -25.38 -47.04 4.28
N ILE A 372 -25.81 -47.28 5.52
CA ILE A 372 -25.58 -48.56 6.21
C ILE A 372 -26.29 -49.74 5.52
N ARG A 373 -27.46 -49.48 4.91
CA ARG A 373 -28.21 -50.52 4.16
C ARG A 373 -27.50 -50.91 2.87
N ASN A 374 -27.01 -49.92 2.12
CA ASN A 374 -26.39 -50.10 0.80
C ASN A 374 -24.94 -50.58 0.89
N ALA A 375 -24.23 -50.26 1.98
CA ALA A 375 -22.86 -50.69 2.20
C ALA A 375 -22.74 -52.21 2.36
N SER A 376 -21.72 -52.78 1.72
CA SER A 376 -21.39 -54.21 1.80
C SER A 376 -20.47 -54.53 2.98
N TYR A 377 -19.67 -53.56 3.41
CA TYR A 377 -18.69 -53.70 4.49
C TYR A 377 -18.82 -52.59 5.55
N VAL A 378 -18.49 -52.91 6.81
CA VAL A 378 -18.59 -51.97 7.94
C VAL A 378 -17.73 -50.73 7.70
N GLU A 379 -16.51 -50.93 7.23
CA GLU A 379 -15.53 -49.87 7.01
C GLU A 379 -15.94 -48.93 5.87
N GLU A 380 -16.62 -49.44 4.84
CA GLU A 380 -17.20 -48.62 3.76
C GLU A 380 -18.35 -47.75 4.29
N ALA A 381 -19.25 -48.33 5.09
CA ALA A 381 -20.33 -47.57 5.73
C ALA A 381 -19.79 -46.46 6.64
N LEU A 382 -18.78 -46.75 7.46
CA LEU A 382 -18.17 -45.75 8.36
C LEU A 382 -17.48 -44.63 7.58
N LYS A 383 -16.82 -44.94 6.45
CA LYS A 383 -16.20 -43.95 5.57
C LYS A 383 -17.26 -43.04 4.93
N GLU A 384 -18.29 -43.61 4.31
CA GLU A 384 -19.38 -42.85 3.69
C GLU A 384 -20.11 -41.96 4.71
N LEU A 385 -20.30 -42.44 5.94
CA LEU A 385 -20.87 -41.62 7.01
C LEU A 385 -19.98 -40.41 7.35
N LEU A 386 -18.65 -40.57 7.43
CA LEU A 386 -17.73 -39.44 7.64
C LEU A 386 -17.72 -38.47 6.45
N GLU A 387 -17.82 -38.97 5.22
CA GLU A 387 -17.85 -38.14 4.00
C GLU A 387 -19.10 -37.25 3.90
N THR A 388 -20.16 -37.54 4.67
CA THR A 388 -21.31 -36.61 4.78
C THR A 388 -21.00 -35.34 5.54
N ASP A 389 -19.91 -35.30 6.31
CA ASP A 389 -19.52 -34.23 7.24
C ASP A 389 -20.59 -33.83 8.29
N ARG A 390 -21.61 -34.68 8.50
CA ARG A 390 -22.69 -34.45 9.49
C ARG A 390 -22.45 -35.11 10.83
N PHE A 391 -21.30 -35.76 11.01
CA PHE A 391 -20.95 -36.46 12.23
C PHE A 391 -19.56 -36.04 12.73
N THR A 392 -19.46 -35.74 14.01
CA THR A 392 -18.19 -35.47 14.69
C THR A 392 -17.44 -36.77 14.98
N LYS A 393 -18.15 -37.87 15.23
CA LYS A 393 -17.55 -39.15 15.54
C LYS A 393 -18.40 -40.29 15.04
N VAL A 394 -17.78 -41.26 14.36
CA VAL A 394 -18.45 -42.51 13.98
C VAL A 394 -17.59 -43.73 14.33
N TYR A 395 -18.23 -44.81 14.77
CA TYR A 395 -17.61 -46.12 14.95
C TYR A 395 -18.68 -47.21 15.02
N ALA A 396 -18.29 -48.46 14.84
CA ALA A 396 -19.21 -49.60 14.94
C ALA A 396 -18.78 -50.56 16.04
N THR A 397 -19.73 -51.17 16.74
CA THR A 397 -19.47 -52.31 17.63
C THR A 397 -20.12 -53.56 17.07
N ILE A 398 -19.36 -54.63 16.95
CA ILE A 398 -19.78 -55.92 16.41
C ILE A 398 -19.91 -56.89 17.56
N ASP A 399 -21.11 -57.45 17.75
CA ASP A 399 -21.35 -58.56 18.69
C ASP A 399 -21.49 -59.86 17.90
N HIS A 400 -20.46 -60.69 17.95
CA HIS A 400 -20.42 -61.96 17.22
C HIS A 400 -21.42 -62.98 17.75
N LYS A 401 -21.81 -62.90 19.03
CA LYS A 401 -22.72 -63.85 19.67
C LYS A 401 -24.18 -63.49 19.37
N ALA A 402 -24.52 -62.21 19.45
CA ALA A 402 -25.86 -61.70 19.10
C ALA A 402 -26.08 -61.57 17.59
N ARG A 403 -25.00 -61.67 16.79
CA ARG A 403 -24.97 -61.35 15.35
C ARG A 403 -25.57 -59.97 15.09
N GLU A 404 -25.15 -58.98 15.88
CA GLU A 404 -25.60 -57.59 15.76
C GLU A 404 -24.41 -56.65 15.53
N ILE A 405 -24.61 -55.64 14.68
CA ILE A 405 -23.70 -54.51 14.50
C ILE A 405 -24.45 -53.23 14.85
N VAL A 406 -23.89 -52.47 15.77
CA VAL A 406 -24.41 -51.16 16.18
C VAL A 406 -23.46 -50.07 15.67
N PHE A 407 -23.96 -49.20 14.81
CA PHE A 407 -23.25 -47.99 14.36
C PHE A 407 -23.53 -46.84 15.32
N PHE A 408 -22.49 -46.26 15.89
CA PHE A 408 -22.57 -45.08 16.75
C PHE A 408 -22.17 -43.86 15.94
N CYS A 409 -23.04 -42.86 15.88
CA CYS A 409 -22.81 -41.61 15.17
C CYS A 409 -23.09 -40.45 16.11
N GLU A 410 -22.11 -39.58 16.32
CA GLU A 410 -22.24 -38.36 17.12
C GLU A 410 -22.38 -37.18 16.17
N THR A 411 -23.42 -36.36 16.31
CA THR A 411 -23.64 -35.17 15.48
C THR A 411 -22.93 -33.95 16.09
N PRO A 412 -22.71 -32.88 15.30
CA PRO A 412 -22.38 -31.58 15.85
C PRO A 412 -23.37 -31.15 16.94
N PRO A 413 -22.92 -30.46 18.01
CA PRO A 413 -23.78 -30.08 19.12
C PRO A 413 -24.77 -29.00 18.68
N SER A 414 -26.04 -29.16 19.08
CA SER A 414 -27.08 -28.16 18.84
C SER A 414 -27.05 -27.05 19.89
N PHE A 415 -27.29 -25.81 19.45
CA PHE A 415 -27.35 -24.61 20.28
C PHE A 415 -28.42 -23.64 19.78
N ASP A 416 -28.94 -22.79 20.68
CA ASP A 416 -29.97 -21.79 20.39
C ASP A 416 -29.56 -20.36 20.77
N ASN A 417 -28.36 -20.22 21.32
CA ASN A 417 -27.81 -18.95 21.77
C ASN A 417 -26.30 -18.96 21.60
N VAL A 418 -25.72 -17.78 21.33
CA VAL A 418 -24.27 -17.59 21.19
C VAL A 418 -23.80 -16.60 22.24
N LYS A 419 -22.66 -16.89 22.87
CA LYS A 419 -22.03 -16.02 23.85
C LYS A 419 -20.54 -15.88 23.57
N LEU A 420 -20.11 -14.65 23.30
CA LEU A 420 -18.70 -14.29 23.24
C LEU A 420 -18.16 -14.08 24.67
N ILE A 421 -17.00 -14.67 24.95
CA ILE A 421 -16.30 -14.58 26.24
C ILE A 421 -15.00 -13.82 26.01
N ASN A 422 -14.69 -12.87 26.90
CA ASN A 422 -13.55 -11.95 26.80
C ASN A 422 -13.58 -11.01 25.59
N ALA A 423 -14.76 -10.76 25.00
CA ALA A 423 -14.91 -9.79 23.93
C ALA A 423 -14.54 -8.37 24.43
N VAL A 424 -13.49 -7.80 23.83
CA VAL A 424 -13.03 -6.43 24.13
C VAL A 424 -13.74 -5.40 23.25
N VAL A 425 -14.37 -5.85 22.16
CA VAL A 425 -15.08 -5.03 21.18
C VAL A 425 -16.59 -5.17 21.39
N PRO A 426 -17.35 -4.07 21.48
CA PRO A 426 -18.80 -4.14 21.59
C PRO A 426 -19.41 -4.51 20.22
N PHE A 427 -20.15 -5.61 20.19
CA PHE A 427 -21.00 -6.00 19.05
C PHE A 427 -22.46 -5.95 19.45
N GLU A 428 -23.31 -5.60 18.51
CA GLU A 428 -24.74 -5.80 18.68
C GLU A 428 -25.05 -7.30 18.63
N LYS A 429 -26.00 -7.75 19.44
CA LYS A 429 -26.40 -9.16 19.47
C LYS A 429 -26.81 -9.67 18.08
N ASN A 430 -27.46 -8.82 17.28
CA ASN A 430 -27.88 -9.16 15.92
C ASN A 430 -26.69 -9.43 14.98
N GLU A 431 -25.57 -8.71 15.12
CA GLU A 431 -24.37 -8.93 14.31
C GLU A 431 -23.78 -10.33 14.62
N ILE A 432 -23.69 -10.69 15.91
CA ILE A 432 -23.20 -11.99 16.35
C ILE A 432 -24.15 -13.10 15.88
N ASP A 433 -25.44 -12.97 16.16
CA ASP A 433 -26.45 -13.98 15.84
C ASP A 433 -26.54 -14.21 14.32
N SER A 434 -26.31 -13.18 13.50
CA SER A 434 -26.30 -13.29 12.03
C SER A 434 -25.25 -14.30 11.54
N CYS A 435 -24.08 -14.36 12.18
CA CYS A 435 -22.98 -15.28 11.84
C CYS A 435 -23.37 -16.76 12.01
N PHE A 436 -24.28 -17.05 12.96
CA PHE A 436 -24.68 -18.41 13.35
C PHE A 436 -26.15 -18.73 13.02
N SER A 437 -26.89 -17.81 12.42
CA SER A 437 -28.33 -17.92 12.14
C SER A 437 -28.75 -19.16 11.34
N ASN A 438 -27.87 -19.65 10.47
CA ASN A 438 -28.09 -20.88 9.69
C ASN A 438 -27.83 -22.17 10.48
N LEU A 439 -27.19 -22.08 11.64
CA LEU A 439 -26.82 -23.23 12.49
C LEU A 439 -27.74 -23.38 13.71
N MET A 440 -28.20 -22.26 14.27
CA MET A 440 -29.02 -22.27 15.50
C MET A 440 -30.28 -23.12 15.32
N LEU A 441 -30.47 -24.09 16.23
CA LEU A 441 -31.60 -25.03 16.24
C LEU A 441 -31.79 -25.85 14.94
N LYS A 442 -30.76 -25.92 14.07
CA LYS A 442 -30.79 -26.67 12.80
C LYS A 442 -29.72 -27.75 12.79
N ASP A 443 -29.87 -28.71 11.86
CA ASP A 443 -28.81 -29.67 11.52
C ASP A 443 -27.79 -28.99 10.62
N TYR A 444 -26.50 -29.15 10.93
CA TYR A 444 -25.39 -28.55 10.18
C TYR A 444 -24.20 -29.50 10.10
N THR A 445 -23.29 -29.23 9.17
CA THR A 445 -22.03 -29.95 8.93
C THR A 445 -20.88 -29.36 9.74
N ASN A 446 -19.79 -30.12 9.97
CA ASN A 446 -18.64 -29.59 10.70
C ASN A 446 -18.00 -28.39 9.96
N GLU A 447 -18.02 -28.41 8.63
CA GLU A 447 -17.57 -27.34 7.75
C GLU A 447 -18.42 -26.07 7.94
N GLU A 448 -19.75 -26.16 7.87
CA GLU A 448 -20.64 -25.01 8.14
C GLU A 448 -20.41 -24.41 9.54
N GLY A 449 -20.11 -25.26 10.54
CA GLY A 449 -19.74 -24.81 11.88
C GLY A 449 -18.42 -24.05 11.93
N SER A 450 -17.42 -24.50 11.16
CA SER A 450 -16.11 -23.84 11.04
C SER A 450 -16.24 -22.51 10.29
N GLU A 451 -17.00 -22.49 9.19
CA GLU A 451 -17.30 -21.27 8.42
C GLU A 451 -18.00 -20.21 9.25
N ALA A 452 -18.90 -20.58 10.17
CA ALA A 452 -19.55 -19.60 11.03
C ALA A 452 -18.59 -18.95 12.03
N LEU A 453 -17.61 -19.71 12.53
CA LEU A 453 -16.52 -19.16 13.34
C LEU A 453 -15.61 -18.24 12.52
N GLU A 454 -15.32 -18.60 11.27
CA GLU A 454 -14.57 -17.74 10.35
C GLU A 454 -15.36 -16.48 9.96
N LYS A 455 -16.68 -16.56 9.79
CA LYS A 455 -17.57 -15.39 9.60
C LYS A 455 -17.51 -14.43 10.79
N LEU A 456 -17.48 -14.98 12.00
CA LEU A 456 -17.28 -14.17 13.21
C LEU A 456 -15.91 -13.47 13.19
N LEU A 457 -14.83 -14.16 12.81
CA LEU A 457 -13.50 -13.54 12.67
C LEU A 457 -13.49 -12.46 11.56
N LYS A 458 -14.11 -12.73 10.40
CA LYS A 458 -14.27 -11.74 9.31
C LYS A 458 -14.93 -10.46 9.82
N LEU A 459 -15.96 -10.57 10.65
CA LEU A 459 -16.60 -9.40 11.28
C LEU A 459 -15.63 -8.58 12.14
N PHE A 460 -14.71 -9.22 12.89
CA PHE A 460 -13.65 -8.50 13.61
C PHE A 460 -12.67 -7.79 12.67
N ARG A 461 -12.26 -8.45 11.57
CA ARG A 461 -11.38 -7.88 10.55
C ARG A 461 -12.02 -6.66 9.88
N GLU A 462 -13.31 -6.73 9.54
CA GLU A 462 -14.09 -5.62 8.97
C GLU A 462 -14.21 -4.41 9.92
N LYS A 463 -14.28 -4.65 11.23
CA LYS A 463 -14.23 -3.58 12.25
C LYS A 463 -12.80 -3.08 12.53
N GLY A 464 -11.79 -3.63 11.87
CA GLY A 464 -10.39 -3.20 11.97
C GLY A 464 -9.62 -3.79 13.15
N TYR A 465 -10.02 -4.96 13.67
CA TYR A 465 -9.33 -5.67 14.76
C TYR A 465 -8.61 -6.92 14.24
N PRO A 466 -7.37 -6.78 13.75
CA PRO A 466 -6.64 -7.85 13.08
C PRO A 466 -6.27 -9.03 13.99
N LEU A 467 -6.12 -8.85 15.29
CA LEU A 467 -5.53 -9.87 16.18
C LEU A 467 -6.48 -10.49 17.19
N ILE A 468 -7.78 -10.23 17.06
CA ILE A 468 -8.76 -10.96 17.86
C ILE A 468 -8.97 -12.31 17.19
N ASP A 469 -8.52 -13.36 17.88
CA ASP A 469 -8.63 -14.76 17.44
C ASP A 469 -9.53 -15.56 18.38
N ILE A 470 -10.01 -16.70 17.88
CA ILE A 470 -10.79 -17.67 18.65
C ILE A 470 -9.83 -18.64 19.34
N GLU A 471 -9.76 -18.59 20.67
CA GLU A 471 -8.93 -19.51 21.45
C GLU A 471 -9.57 -20.90 21.55
N ARG A 472 -10.90 -20.94 21.69
CA ARG A 472 -11.72 -22.15 21.63
C ARG A 472 -13.19 -21.82 21.42
N ALA A 473 -13.95 -22.80 20.96
CA ALA A 473 -15.40 -22.77 20.91
C ALA A 473 -15.96 -24.12 21.39
N ASP A 474 -16.98 -24.09 22.23
CA ASP A 474 -17.70 -25.28 22.67
C ASP A 474 -19.14 -24.95 23.10
N VAL A 475 -20.04 -25.93 22.99
CA VAL A 475 -21.45 -25.77 23.38
C VAL A 475 -21.65 -26.24 24.82
N GLN A 476 -22.14 -25.33 25.67
CA GLN A 476 -22.44 -25.60 27.08
C GLN A 476 -23.93 -25.35 27.36
N LYS A 477 -24.66 -26.40 27.75
CA LYS A 477 -26.09 -26.34 28.11
C LYS A 477 -26.96 -25.64 27.03
N GLY A 478 -26.67 -25.88 25.75
CA GLY A 478 -27.40 -25.29 24.62
C GLY A 478 -26.90 -23.91 24.15
N THR A 479 -25.87 -23.34 24.78
CA THR A 479 -25.25 -22.08 24.36
C THR A 479 -23.87 -22.33 23.76
N LEU A 480 -23.63 -21.83 22.55
CA LEU A 480 -22.30 -21.80 21.94
C LEU A 480 -21.45 -20.72 22.63
N CYS A 481 -20.46 -21.13 23.39
CA CYS A 481 -19.50 -20.25 24.02
C CYS A 481 -18.27 -20.14 23.11
N VAL A 482 -17.87 -18.91 22.76
CA VAL A 482 -16.68 -18.63 21.96
C VAL A 482 -15.73 -17.77 22.79
N TRP A 483 -14.53 -18.30 23.09
CA TRP A 483 -13.51 -17.59 23.84
C TRP A 483 -12.58 -16.86 22.90
N LEU A 484 -12.42 -15.56 23.12
CA LEU A 484 -11.64 -14.69 22.27
C LEU A 484 -10.35 -14.25 22.97
N SER A 485 -9.29 -14.07 22.19
CA SER A 485 -8.07 -13.40 22.65
C SER A 485 -8.31 -11.90 22.86
N ASP A 486 -7.48 -11.26 23.68
CA ASP A 486 -7.57 -9.81 23.95
C ASP A 486 -7.12 -8.91 22.79
N GLY A 487 -6.51 -9.48 21.75
CA GLY A 487 -6.03 -8.75 20.57
C GLY A 487 -4.82 -7.85 20.80
N LYS A 488 -4.15 -7.96 21.96
CA LYS A 488 -3.03 -7.07 22.33
C LYS A 488 -1.70 -7.55 21.76
N ILE A 489 -0.76 -6.61 21.66
CA ILE A 489 0.66 -6.88 21.38
C ILE A 489 1.44 -6.88 22.68
N SER A 490 2.24 -7.92 22.91
CA SER A 490 3.03 -8.05 24.13
C SER A 490 4.40 -7.39 24.00
N THR A 491 4.98 -7.40 22.80
CA THR A 491 6.33 -6.88 22.56
C THR A 491 6.43 -6.24 21.18
N LEU A 492 7.07 -5.07 21.12
CA LEU A 492 7.48 -4.42 19.88
C LEU A 492 8.95 -4.72 19.64
N ALA A 493 9.26 -5.40 18.54
CA ALA A 493 10.62 -5.72 18.15
C ALA A 493 10.99 -4.90 16.91
N ILE A 494 11.80 -3.86 17.11
CA ILE A 494 12.24 -2.95 16.05
C ILE A 494 13.65 -3.37 15.62
N SER A 495 13.86 -3.54 14.32
CA SER A 495 15.15 -3.86 13.72
C SER A 495 15.47 -2.89 12.59
N GLN A 496 16.73 -2.47 12.53
CA GLN A 496 17.26 -1.55 11.52
C GLN A 496 18.43 -2.22 10.82
N ASP A 497 18.52 -2.05 9.51
CA ASP A 497 19.63 -2.60 8.70
C ASP A 497 20.96 -1.87 8.96
N LYS A 498 20.93 -0.55 9.16
CA LYS A 498 22.14 0.29 9.32
C LYS A 498 22.30 0.93 10.69
N ASN A 499 21.25 0.98 11.50
CA ASN A 499 21.23 1.65 12.82
C ASN A 499 21.64 3.14 12.76
N ILE A 500 21.22 3.86 11.72
CA ILE A 500 21.52 5.29 11.53
C ILE A 500 20.55 6.15 12.36
N THR A 501 19.25 5.89 12.23
CA THR A 501 18.16 6.62 12.88
C THR A 501 18.04 6.20 14.33
N ARG A 502 17.90 7.15 15.23
CA ARG A 502 17.79 6.89 16.67
C ARG A 502 16.40 6.37 17.02
N PRO A 503 16.24 5.71 18.19
CA PRO A 503 14.93 5.24 18.63
C PRO A 503 13.87 6.33 18.78
N THR A 504 14.23 7.55 19.20
CA THR A 504 13.24 8.62 19.46
C THR A 504 12.44 9.01 18.20
N PRO A 505 13.06 9.32 17.04
CA PRO A 505 12.32 9.52 15.79
C PRO A 505 11.48 8.32 15.35
N ILE A 506 11.88 7.08 15.64
CA ILE A 506 11.10 5.90 15.26
C ILE A 506 9.87 5.78 16.17
N MET A 507 10.07 5.80 17.49
CA MET A 507 9.02 5.56 18.48
C MET A 507 7.92 6.61 18.44
N ARG A 508 8.24 7.88 18.14
CA ARG A 508 7.24 8.96 18.07
C ARG A 508 6.33 8.88 16.82
N GLU A 509 6.70 8.09 15.83
CA GLU A 509 5.91 7.89 14.61
C GLU A 509 5.04 6.63 14.67
N LEU A 510 5.29 5.74 15.63
CA LEU A 510 4.46 4.56 15.89
C LEU A 510 3.16 4.98 16.60
N ALA A 511 2.02 4.67 15.98
CA ALA A 511 0.69 4.90 16.56
C ALA A 511 0.22 3.77 17.50
N ILE A 512 1.06 2.77 17.73
CA ILE A 512 0.68 1.50 18.37
C ILE A 512 0.70 1.61 19.89
N ASP A 513 -0.46 1.40 20.51
CA ASP A 513 -0.62 1.31 21.97
C ASP A 513 -0.74 -0.16 22.41
N THR A 514 0.35 -0.70 22.98
CA THR A 514 0.42 -2.11 23.41
C THR A 514 -0.52 -2.46 24.57
N SER A 515 -1.12 -1.46 25.24
CA SER A 515 -2.08 -1.70 26.33
C SER A 515 -3.49 -2.05 25.83
N LYS A 516 -3.79 -1.76 24.56
CA LYS A 516 -5.09 -1.95 23.91
C LYS A 516 -5.02 -3.03 22.82
N ALA A 517 -6.20 -3.50 22.39
CA ALA A 517 -6.29 -4.35 21.21
C ALA A 517 -5.78 -3.58 19.99
N LEU A 518 -4.94 -4.22 19.18
CA LEU A 518 -4.36 -3.61 18.00
C LEU A 518 -5.45 -3.27 16.99
N ARG A 519 -5.40 -2.05 16.41
CA ARG A 519 -6.23 -1.66 15.28
C ARG A 519 -5.42 -1.66 13.99
N LEU A 520 -6.05 -2.09 12.90
CA LEU A 520 -5.42 -2.07 11.57
C LEU A 520 -5.01 -0.65 11.18
N GLU A 521 -5.85 0.33 11.49
CA GLU A 521 -5.59 1.76 11.26
C GLU A 521 -4.29 2.25 11.94
N ASP A 522 -3.97 1.75 13.15
CA ASP A 522 -2.75 2.15 13.86
C ASP A 522 -1.49 1.61 13.14
N LEU A 523 -1.58 0.45 12.49
CA LEU A 523 -0.52 -0.10 11.66
C LEU A 523 -0.31 0.75 10.40
N GLU A 524 -1.42 1.10 9.73
CA GLU A 524 -1.39 1.95 8.54
C GLU A 524 -0.74 3.30 8.82
N HIS A 525 -1.17 3.98 9.89
CA HIS A 525 -0.59 5.24 10.32
C HIS A 525 0.89 5.10 10.67
N SER A 526 1.28 4.01 11.35
CA SER A 526 2.68 3.77 11.71
C SER A 526 3.57 3.60 10.48
N ILE A 527 3.14 2.81 9.50
CA ILE A 527 3.87 2.63 8.22
C ILE A 527 4.00 3.98 7.51
N ASP A 528 2.90 4.72 7.38
CA ASP A 528 2.89 5.97 6.62
C ASP A 528 3.65 7.09 7.33
N ASN A 529 3.61 7.15 8.67
CA ASN A 529 4.38 8.12 9.45
C ASN A 529 5.88 7.85 9.32
N LEU A 530 6.30 6.60 9.52
CA LEU A 530 7.70 6.21 9.41
C LEU A 530 8.22 6.45 7.99
N PHE A 531 7.52 5.97 6.97
CA PHE A 531 7.93 6.18 5.58
C PHE A 531 7.90 7.67 5.19
N GLY A 532 6.90 8.42 5.68
CA GLY A 532 6.75 9.86 5.49
C GLY A 532 7.84 10.73 6.14
N THR A 533 8.69 10.17 7.03
CA THR A 533 9.89 10.86 7.53
C THR A 533 10.96 11.06 6.45
N GLY A 534 10.92 10.27 5.36
CA GLY A 534 11.97 10.25 4.36
C GLY A 534 13.28 9.58 4.80
N ALA A 535 13.36 9.04 6.03
CA ALA A 535 14.56 8.36 6.54
C ALA A 535 14.68 6.90 6.10
N PHE A 536 13.59 6.30 5.59
CA PHE A 536 13.53 4.88 5.25
C PHE A 536 13.21 4.67 3.76
N ASN A 537 13.86 3.66 3.17
CA ASN A 537 13.57 3.11 1.85
C ASN A 537 12.40 2.14 1.91
N ARG A 538 12.33 1.35 3.00
CA ARG A 538 11.24 0.39 3.26
C ARG A 538 10.95 0.29 4.75
N VAL A 539 9.68 0.21 5.10
CA VAL A 539 9.12 -0.05 6.43
C VAL A 539 8.22 -1.27 6.30
N SER A 540 8.57 -2.36 6.98
CA SER A 540 7.74 -3.56 7.07
C SER A 540 7.29 -3.80 8.49
N ILE A 541 6.02 -4.17 8.65
CA ILE A 541 5.41 -4.54 9.93
C ILE A 541 4.71 -5.88 9.77
N GLY A 542 5.01 -6.82 10.66
CA GLY A 542 4.28 -8.08 10.72
C GLY A 542 4.47 -8.81 12.02
N ILE A 543 3.76 -9.91 12.19
CA ILE A 543 3.88 -10.76 13.38
C ILE A 543 4.84 -11.89 13.09
N SER A 544 5.75 -12.10 14.03
CA SER A 544 6.48 -13.36 14.15
C SER A 544 5.89 -14.12 15.32
N GLY A 545 5.65 -15.42 15.13
CA GLY A 545 5.22 -16.26 16.24
C GLY A 545 6.30 -16.42 17.31
N LYS A 546 5.89 -16.99 18.46
CA LYS A 546 6.65 -17.08 19.73
C LYS A 546 8.15 -17.32 19.52
N ASP A 547 8.96 -16.34 19.90
CA ASP A 547 10.37 -16.55 20.19
C ASP A 547 10.45 -17.38 21.48
N SER A 548 10.73 -18.69 21.34
CA SER A 548 10.94 -19.72 22.38
C SER A 548 9.83 -20.77 22.59
N LEU A 549 10.27 -22.04 22.61
CA LEU A 549 9.54 -23.27 22.91
C LEU A 549 9.20 -23.45 24.41
N SER A 550 9.30 -22.41 25.24
CA SER A 550 9.02 -22.50 26.68
C SER A 550 8.03 -21.42 27.11
N GLU A 551 6.75 -21.78 27.13
CA GLU A 551 5.72 -21.40 28.12
C GLU A 551 4.33 -21.48 27.47
N THR A 552 3.55 -22.44 27.98
CA THR A 552 2.25 -22.87 27.47
C THR A 552 1.08 -21.99 27.94
N THR A 553 1.33 -20.80 28.49
CA THR A 553 0.27 -20.03 29.17
C THR A 553 0.26 -18.50 28.98
N SER A 554 1.11 -17.91 28.13
CA SER A 554 0.91 -16.51 27.73
C SER A 554 0.85 -16.32 26.21
N ASN A 555 -0.07 -15.45 25.81
CA ASN A 555 -0.35 -15.02 24.45
C ASN A 555 0.69 -13.98 24.00
N ASN A 556 1.98 -14.26 24.19
CA ASN A 556 3.06 -13.33 23.87
C ASN A 556 3.22 -13.17 22.36
N ARG A 557 2.47 -12.22 21.78
CA ARG A 557 2.58 -11.83 20.37
C ARG A 557 3.61 -10.72 20.23
N THR A 558 4.60 -10.95 19.38
CA THR A 558 5.64 -9.96 19.06
C THR A 558 5.35 -9.34 17.70
N LEU A 559 5.13 -8.03 17.69
CA LEU A 559 5.04 -7.27 16.44
C LEU A 559 6.45 -6.86 16.03
N ARG A 560 6.91 -7.37 14.88
CA ARG A 560 8.22 -7.03 14.31
C ARG A 560 8.07 -5.87 13.34
N ILE A 561 8.93 -4.87 13.50
CA ILE A 561 9.05 -3.71 12.63
C ILE A 561 10.46 -3.73 12.05
N ARG A 562 10.59 -3.90 10.74
CA ARG A 562 11.87 -3.87 10.03
C ARG A 562 11.99 -2.58 9.25
N LEU A 563 13.10 -1.88 9.45
CA LEU A 563 13.39 -0.57 8.89
C LEU A 563 14.64 -0.66 8.02
N ASN A 564 14.48 -0.38 6.73
CA ASN A 564 15.59 -0.26 5.78
C ASN A 564 15.89 1.22 5.54
N GLU A 565 17.07 1.67 5.95
CA GLU A 565 17.40 3.08 6.10
C GLU A 565 18.03 3.70 4.84
N LYS A 566 17.56 4.92 4.50
CA LYS A 566 18.14 5.76 3.42
C LYS A 566 19.48 6.35 3.90
N PRO A 567 20.51 6.43 3.03
CA PRO A 567 21.69 7.24 3.32
C PRO A 567 21.29 8.70 3.52
N SER A 568 21.80 9.32 4.59
CA SER A 568 21.36 10.65 5.03
C SER A 568 21.85 11.80 4.14
N ASN A 569 23.00 11.65 3.48
CA ASN A 569 23.56 12.73 2.65
C ASN A 569 23.04 12.62 1.21
N VAL A 570 22.57 13.73 0.67
CA VAL A 570 22.01 13.82 -0.68
C VAL A 570 22.49 15.09 -1.38
N LEU A 571 22.85 14.94 -2.65
CA LEU A 571 23.04 16.01 -3.62
C LEU A 571 21.87 15.98 -4.59
N ARG A 572 21.22 17.12 -4.77
CA ARG A 572 20.12 17.31 -5.70
C ARG A 572 20.54 18.28 -6.79
N LEU A 573 20.16 17.95 -8.01
CA LEU A 573 20.39 18.77 -9.19
C LEU A 573 19.03 19.09 -9.82
N GLY A 574 18.81 20.37 -10.11
CA GLY A 574 17.62 20.88 -10.80
C GLY A 574 18.03 21.64 -12.04
N VAL A 575 17.26 21.47 -13.12
CA VAL A 575 17.36 22.29 -14.32
C VAL A 575 15.96 22.74 -14.68
N ARG A 576 15.82 24.02 -15.02
CA ARG A 576 14.58 24.61 -15.50
C ARG A 576 14.88 25.55 -16.65
N TYR A 577 13.96 25.66 -17.59
CA TYR A 577 13.96 26.69 -18.61
C TYR A 577 12.55 27.25 -18.71
N ASP A 578 12.40 28.57 -18.62
CA ASP A 578 11.12 29.21 -18.89
C ASP A 578 11.27 30.57 -19.59
N GLU A 579 10.14 31.13 -20.03
CA GLU A 579 10.10 32.41 -20.75
C GLU A 579 10.52 33.63 -19.91
N THR A 580 10.42 33.56 -18.58
CA THR A 580 10.73 34.70 -17.69
C THR A 580 12.19 34.69 -17.24
N TYR A 581 12.70 33.53 -16.82
CA TYR A 581 13.97 33.37 -16.14
C TYR A 581 15.05 32.72 -17.00
N ASP A 582 14.72 32.35 -18.25
CA ASP A 582 15.57 31.61 -19.19
C ASP A 582 16.09 30.30 -18.55
N ALA A 583 17.27 29.83 -18.94
CA ALA A 583 17.90 28.65 -18.37
C ALA A 583 18.31 28.90 -16.91
N GLN A 584 17.88 27.99 -16.04
CA GLN A 584 18.18 27.97 -14.61
C GLN A 584 18.79 26.62 -14.22
N ALA A 585 19.73 26.67 -13.28
CA ALA A 585 20.31 25.48 -12.67
C ALA A 585 20.29 25.62 -11.14
N MET A 586 20.01 24.50 -10.46
CA MET A 586 20.00 24.40 -9.01
C MET A 586 20.93 23.26 -8.55
N ILE A 587 21.66 23.53 -7.48
CA ILE A 587 22.36 22.53 -6.69
C ILE A 587 21.89 22.59 -5.23
N ASP A 588 21.57 21.45 -4.64
CA ASP A 588 21.17 21.33 -3.24
C ASP A 588 21.97 20.21 -2.57
N PHE A 589 22.73 20.53 -1.53
CA PHE A 589 23.47 19.55 -0.74
C PHE A 589 22.97 19.57 0.70
N ARG A 590 22.50 18.42 1.18
CA ARG A 590 21.96 18.32 2.55
C ARG A 590 22.19 16.96 3.18
N ASN A 591 22.20 16.96 4.51
CA ASN A 591 21.98 15.79 5.34
C ASN A 591 20.53 15.80 5.83
N GLU A 592 19.74 14.78 5.50
CA GLU A 592 18.31 14.69 5.79
C GLU A 592 17.99 13.97 7.11
N ASN A 593 19.00 13.41 7.77
CA ASN A 593 18.84 12.66 9.02
C ASN A 593 20.06 12.88 9.92
N LEU A 594 20.24 14.14 10.31
CA LEU A 594 21.40 14.63 11.03
C LEU A 594 21.55 13.88 12.36
N TYR A 595 22.66 13.15 12.51
CA TYR A 595 22.94 12.28 13.66
C TYR A 595 21.80 11.29 14.02
N GLY A 596 20.98 10.90 13.04
CA GLY A 596 19.86 9.99 13.26
C GLY A 596 18.64 10.61 13.93
N THR A 597 18.51 11.94 13.94
CA THR A 597 17.43 12.65 14.65
C THR A 597 16.21 12.97 13.77
N ALA A 598 16.24 12.60 12.49
CA ALA A 598 15.31 13.06 11.44
C ALA A 598 15.27 14.59 11.26
N ASN A 599 16.25 15.32 11.82
CA ASN A 599 16.49 16.72 11.50
C ASN A 599 17.32 16.81 10.23
N SER A 600 17.16 17.89 9.47
CA SER A 600 17.97 18.14 8.28
C SER A 600 18.79 19.41 8.38
N ILE A 601 19.96 19.39 7.76
CA ILE A 601 20.83 20.55 7.60
C ILE A 601 21.43 20.53 6.20
N GLY A 602 21.48 21.66 5.54
CA GLY A 602 22.05 21.75 4.21
C GLY A 602 21.92 23.13 3.61
N GLY A 603 22.16 23.21 2.31
CA GLY A 603 22.00 24.44 1.57
C GLY A 603 21.78 24.18 0.10
N TRP A 604 21.13 25.13 -0.55
CA TRP A 604 20.88 25.06 -1.97
C TRP A 604 21.11 26.42 -2.61
N GLY A 605 21.58 26.39 -3.85
CA GLY A 605 21.79 27.58 -4.67
C GLY A 605 21.16 27.38 -6.04
N LYS A 606 20.52 28.42 -6.55
CA LYS A 606 20.04 28.50 -7.92
C LYS A 606 20.65 29.68 -8.64
N ILE A 607 20.94 29.49 -9.92
CA ILE A 607 21.43 30.51 -10.83
C ILE A 607 20.56 30.52 -12.08
N GLY A 608 20.15 31.71 -12.49
CA GLY A 608 19.40 32.00 -13.71
C GLY A 608 19.77 33.39 -14.21
N LYS A 609 19.31 33.76 -15.39
CA LYS A 609 19.63 35.08 -15.96
C LYS A 609 18.96 36.22 -15.20
N ASN A 610 17.70 36.01 -14.82
CA ASN A 610 16.87 37.01 -14.14
C ASN A 610 16.64 36.75 -12.66
N ASN A 611 17.13 35.61 -12.14
CA ASN A 611 17.10 35.34 -10.71
C ASN A 611 18.31 34.51 -10.25
N SER A 612 18.71 34.71 -9.01
CA SER A 612 19.66 33.85 -8.34
C SER A 612 19.33 33.82 -6.86
N SER A 613 19.50 32.66 -6.22
CA SER A 613 19.26 32.54 -4.79
C SER A 613 20.26 31.57 -4.17
N ALA A 614 20.62 31.79 -2.93
CA ALA A 614 21.46 30.88 -2.15
C ALA A 614 20.94 30.79 -0.73
N ASN A 615 20.89 29.58 -0.18
CA ASN A 615 20.29 29.32 1.12
C ASN A 615 21.11 28.33 1.94
N LEU A 616 21.14 28.55 3.26
CA LEU A 616 21.55 27.57 4.25
C LEU A 616 20.37 27.34 5.20
N GLU A 617 19.97 26.09 5.35
CA GLU A 617 18.76 25.70 6.05
C GLU A 617 19.10 24.66 7.13
N PHE A 618 18.57 24.88 8.33
CA PHE A 618 18.46 23.86 9.37
C PHE A 618 17.00 23.68 9.73
N ASN A 619 16.53 22.44 9.69
CA ASN A 619 15.13 22.10 9.90
C ASN A 619 15.02 20.98 10.94
N MET A 620 14.22 21.24 11.95
CA MET A 620 13.76 20.30 12.96
C MET A 620 12.26 20.08 12.78
N PRO A 621 11.85 19.02 12.06
CA PRO A 621 10.44 18.73 11.82
C PRO A 621 9.68 18.40 13.11
N ARG A 622 10.39 17.99 14.17
CA ARG A 622 9.83 17.72 15.51
C ARG A 622 10.90 17.87 16.59
N ILE A 623 10.60 18.66 17.62
CA ILE A 623 11.43 18.78 18.82
C ILE A 623 11.08 17.64 19.80
N GLY A 624 11.97 16.65 19.89
CA GLY A 624 11.78 15.47 20.75
C GLY A 624 10.55 14.65 20.34
N ALA A 625 9.64 14.40 21.27
CA ALA A 625 8.36 13.70 21.04
C ALA A 625 7.17 14.66 20.83
N THR A 626 7.42 15.97 20.70
CA THR A 626 6.35 16.98 20.52
C THR A 626 6.03 17.21 19.05
N ASN A 627 4.91 17.90 18.78
CA ASN A 627 4.58 18.40 17.44
C ASN A 627 5.20 19.78 17.14
N LEU A 628 6.04 20.29 18.04
CA LEU A 628 6.70 21.58 17.85
C LEU A 628 7.78 21.47 16.77
N THR A 629 7.84 22.46 15.90
CA THR A 629 8.79 22.55 14.79
C THR A 629 9.70 23.75 14.96
N PHE A 630 10.91 23.65 14.42
CA PHE A 630 11.83 24.77 14.33
C PHE A 630 12.57 24.71 13.00
N THR A 631 12.58 25.81 12.27
CA THR A 631 13.38 25.96 11.06
C THR A 631 14.13 27.27 11.13
N THR A 632 15.38 27.28 10.67
CA THR A 632 16.13 28.52 10.46
C THR A 632 16.77 28.49 9.08
N LYS A 633 16.70 29.63 8.40
CA LYS A 633 17.14 29.80 7.02
C LYS A 633 17.95 31.09 6.92
N LEU A 634 19.20 30.97 6.50
CA LEU A 634 19.97 32.08 5.96
C LEU A 634 19.73 32.12 4.45
N PHE A 635 19.46 33.29 3.91
CA PHE A 635 19.12 33.43 2.49
C PHE A 635 19.78 34.63 1.85
N TYR A 636 20.04 34.49 0.55
CA TYR A 636 20.29 35.53 -0.43
C TYR A 636 19.35 35.28 -1.60
N ASP A 637 18.66 36.32 -2.06
CA ASP A 637 17.76 36.29 -3.20
C ASP A 637 17.99 37.54 -4.06
N GLN A 638 18.22 37.35 -5.35
CA GLN A 638 18.29 38.41 -6.32
C GLN A 638 17.30 38.11 -7.43
N ARG A 639 16.50 39.10 -7.82
CA ARG A 639 15.59 39.03 -8.95
C ARG A 639 15.57 40.32 -9.77
N ASN A 640 15.47 40.16 -11.07
CA ASN A 640 15.20 41.24 -12.01
C ASN A 640 13.71 41.25 -12.33
N LEU A 641 13.11 42.45 -12.37
CA LEU A 641 11.70 42.66 -12.64
C LEU A 641 11.58 43.56 -13.87
N ASP A 642 10.82 43.12 -14.86
CA ASP A 642 10.42 43.95 -16.00
C ASP A 642 8.94 44.29 -15.83
N ILE A 643 8.64 45.58 -15.64
CA ILE A 643 7.28 46.07 -15.37
C ILE A 643 6.80 46.81 -16.60
N ARG A 644 5.66 46.38 -17.14
CA ARG A 644 5.13 46.90 -18.39
C ARG A 644 3.83 47.66 -18.16
N ASN A 645 3.58 48.65 -18.99
CA ASN A 645 2.27 49.31 -19.04
C ASN A 645 1.36 48.53 -19.99
N VAL A 646 0.50 47.68 -19.44
CA VAL A 646 -0.46 46.88 -20.21
C VAL A 646 -1.43 47.80 -20.97
N ARG A 647 -1.51 47.63 -22.30
CA ARG A 647 -2.47 48.34 -23.15
C ARG A 647 -3.60 47.42 -23.61
N TYR A 648 -4.79 47.98 -23.74
CA TYR A 648 -5.99 47.27 -24.16
C TYR A 648 -6.55 47.84 -25.47
N SER A 649 -6.75 46.99 -26.47
CA SER A 649 -7.26 47.32 -27.81
C SER A 649 -8.56 46.60 -28.13
N LYS A 650 -9.42 47.18 -28.96
CA LYS A 650 -10.60 46.47 -29.53
C LYS A 650 -10.18 45.38 -30.53
N GLU A 651 -8.96 45.43 -31.06
CA GLU A 651 -8.43 44.41 -31.98
C GLU A 651 -8.04 43.13 -31.23
N PHE A 652 -8.47 41.97 -31.75
CA PHE A 652 -8.13 40.70 -31.12
C PHE A 652 -6.68 40.27 -31.39
N PHE A 653 -6.03 40.73 -32.45
CA PHE A 653 -4.63 40.42 -32.71
C PHE A 653 -3.86 41.73 -32.88
N PHE A 654 -3.15 42.13 -31.84
CA PHE A 654 -2.20 43.23 -31.88
C PHE A 654 -0.98 42.86 -31.03
N SER A 655 0.13 43.54 -31.29
CA SER A 655 1.37 43.43 -30.52
C SER A 655 1.77 44.84 -30.12
N ASP A 656 2.17 45.03 -28.87
CA ASP A 656 2.58 46.34 -28.35
C ASP A 656 4.01 46.23 -27.81
N SER A 657 4.87 47.17 -28.19
CA SER A 657 6.19 47.36 -27.59
C SER A 657 6.07 48.43 -26.51
N GLY A 658 5.31 48.12 -25.46
CA GLY A 658 5.08 49.04 -24.34
C GLY A 658 6.41 49.49 -23.72
N GLN A 659 6.41 50.66 -23.07
CA GLN A 659 7.55 51.07 -22.26
C GLN A 659 7.68 50.12 -21.07
N GLU A 660 8.83 49.45 -20.98
CA GLU A 660 9.21 48.60 -19.86
C GLU A 660 10.00 49.45 -18.86
N LYS A 661 9.80 49.23 -17.56
CA LYS A 661 10.73 49.69 -16.52
C LYS A 661 11.40 48.49 -15.90
N LYS A 662 12.72 48.55 -15.73
CA LYS A 662 13.52 47.42 -15.25
C LYS A 662 14.05 47.69 -13.86
N PHE A 663 13.69 46.81 -12.92
CA PHE A 663 14.17 46.88 -11.54
C PHE A 663 15.00 45.64 -11.19
N SER A 664 15.87 45.76 -10.21
CA SER A 664 16.51 44.63 -9.53
C SER A 664 16.23 44.72 -8.05
N ILE A 665 15.80 43.63 -7.44
CA ILE A 665 15.68 43.50 -5.99
C ILE A 665 16.72 42.50 -5.51
N GLN A 666 17.45 42.86 -4.47
CA GLN A 666 18.37 41.99 -3.77
C GLN A 666 18.01 41.95 -2.29
N GLU A 667 17.86 40.75 -1.75
CA GLU A 667 17.48 40.53 -0.36
C GLU A 667 18.44 39.53 0.26
N PHE A 668 18.94 39.85 1.45
CA PHE A 668 19.70 38.87 2.24
C PHE A 668 19.31 38.99 3.70
N GLY A 669 19.26 37.85 4.38
CA GLY A 669 18.79 37.84 5.75
C GLY A 669 18.70 36.47 6.37
N VAL A 670 18.04 36.45 7.52
CA VAL A 670 17.74 35.25 8.28
C VAL A 670 16.25 35.20 8.60
N THR A 671 15.66 34.03 8.44
CA THR A 671 14.32 33.71 8.94
C THR A 671 14.43 32.58 9.93
N SER A 672 13.84 32.75 11.11
CA SER A 672 13.68 31.70 12.12
C SER A 672 12.20 31.47 12.37
N SER A 673 11.75 30.24 12.14
CA SER A 673 10.36 29.82 12.19
C SER A 673 10.16 28.86 13.35
N PHE A 674 9.25 29.18 14.26
CA PHE A 674 8.79 28.30 15.33
C PHE A 674 7.36 27.90 15.07
N GLY A 675 7.02 26.62 15.20
CA GLY A 675 5.69 26.20 14.84
C GLY A 675 5.17 24.97 15.56
N THR A 676 3.96 24.57 15.17
CA THR A 676 3.37 23.30 15.54
C THR A 676 2.68 22.68 14.34
N ARG A 677 2.81 21.37 14.21
CA ARG A 677 2.08 20.60 13.21
C ARG A 677 0.65 20.32 13.65
N ILE A 678 -0.25 20.28 12.67
CA ILE A 678 -1.64 19.82 12.82
C ILE A 678 -1.83 18.71 11.79
N GLY A 679 -1.63 17.45 12.21
CA GLY A 679 -1.61 16.31 11.29
C GLY A 679 -0.34 16.24 10.43
N LYS A 680 -0.47 15.71 9.21
CA LYS A 680 0.65 15.55 8.25
C LYS A 680 0.80 16.72 7.28
N SER A 681 -0.33 17.32 6.93
CA SER A 681 -0.45 18.24 5.80
C SER A 681 -0.62 19.70 6.21
N SER A 682 -0.64 19.98 7.51
CA SER A 682 -0.90 21.32 8.03
C SER A 682 0.06 21.73 9.13
N GLN A 683 0.36 23.04 9.20
CA GLN A 683 1.19 23.63 10.24
C GLN A 683 0.75 25.06 10.56
N LEU A 684 1.04 25.46 11.80
CA LEU A 684 1.02 26.85 12.25
C LEU A 684 2.46 27.27 12.53
N LEU A 685 2.88 28.39 11.95
CA LEU A 685 4.22 28.94 12.06
C LEU A 685 4.16 30.37 12.60
N PHE A 686 5.16 30.70 13.41
CA PHE A 686 5.53 32.05 13.79
C PHE A 686 6.95 32.30 13.26
N ASP A 687 7.05 33.13 12.23
CA ASP A 687 8.29 33.47 11.57
C ASP A 687 8.83 34.78 12.14
N MET A 688 10.13 34.82 12.39
CA MET A 688 10.88 36.04 12.68
C MET A 688 11.92 36.22 11.58
N THR A 689 11.81 37.31 10.83
CA THR A 689 12.73 37.61 9.72
C THR A 689 13.48 38.90 9.99
N ALA A 690 14.80 38.88 9.81
CA ALA A 690 15.64 40.06 9.74
C ALA A 690 16.37 40.04 8.41
N LYS A 691 16.11 41.02 7.55
CA LYS A 691 16.68 41.09 6.21
C LYS A 691 17.03 42.53 5.82
N ASN A 692 18.01 42.66 4.95
CA ASN A 692 18.24 43.89 4.20
C ASN A 692 17.66 43.70 2.79
N SER A 693 16.95 44.71 2.28
CA SER A 693 16.31 44.70 0.96
C SER A 693 16.73 45.94 0.18
N GLN A 694 17.32 45.69 -1.00
CA GLN A 694 17.91 46.70 -1.87
C GLN A 694 17.19 46.67 -3.22
N THR A 695 16.65 47.81 -3.65
CA THR A 695 15.99 47.96 -4.95
C THR A 695 16.77 48.93 -5.82
N TYR A 696 17.06 48.50 -7.05
CA TYR A 696 17.79 49.25 -8.06
C TYR A 696 16.90 49.47 -9.29
N ASP A 697 16.82 50.70 -9.77
CA ASP A 697 16.29 51.04 -11.07
C ASP A 697 17.42 50.89 -12.11
N LYS A 698 17.26 49.94 -13.05
CA LYS A 698 18.30 49.62 -14.04
C LYS A 698 18.37 50.63 -15.19
N GLU A 699 17.39 51.51 -15.34
CA GLU A 699 17.37 52.52 -16.41
C GLU A 699 18.04 53.83 -15.97
N SER A 700 18.14 54.07 -14.67
CA SER A 700 18.96 55.15 -14.10
C SER A 700 20.34 54.61 -13.69
N GLU A 701 21.36 54.85 -14.51
CA GLU A 701 22.69 54.21 -14.41
C GLU A 701 23.48 54.41 -13.08
N ASP A 702 23.00 55.16 -12.09
CA ASP A 702 23.86 55.62 -10.96
C ASP A 702 23.30 55.51 -9.51
N PHE A 703 22.09 55.00 -9.22
CA PHE A 703 21.58 55.03 -7.83
C PHE A 703 20.78 53.79 -7.35
N GLU A 704 21.00 53.44 -6.08
CA GLU A 704 20.11 52.60 -5.29
C GLU A 704 18.80 53.36 -5.02
N THR A 705 17.67 52.82 -5.49
CA THR A 705 16.36 53.45 -5.37
C THR A 705 15.79 53.32 -3.96
N GLN A 706 16.12 52.23 -3.25
CA GLN A 706 15.67 51.97 -1.88
C GLN A 706 16.60 50.93 -1.20
N ASN A 707 17.12 51.25 0.00
CA ASN A 707 17.87 50.33 0.89
C ASN A 707 17.19 50.30 2.25
N ILE A 708 16.64 49.16 2.67
CA ILE A 708 15.90 49.08 3.92
C ILE A 708 16.26 47.81 4.68
N ASP A 709 16.58 47.98 5.96
CA ASP A 709 16.62 46.89 6.93
C ASP A 709 15.21 46.64 7.47
N ILE A 710 14.73 45.41 7.33
CA ILE A 710 13.40 44.96 7.70
C ILE A 710 13.52 43.86 8.74
N ALA A 711 13.00 44.12 9.94
CA ALA A 711 12.73 43.14 10.97
C ALA A 711 11.22 42.90 11.08
N SER A 712 10.76 41.73 10.64
CA SER A 712 9.34 41.38 10.63
C SER A 712 9.03 40.13 11.44
N ALA A 713 7.79 40.04 11.90
CA ALA A 713 7.20 38.85 12.48
C ALA A 713 5.97 38.44 11.66
N SER A 714 5.79 37.15 11.40
CA SER A 714 4.67 36.63 10.63
C SER A 714 3.99 35.45 11.32
N PHE A 715 2.67 35.41 11.26
CA PHE A 715 1.89 34.21 11.56
C PHE A 715 1.47 33.56 10.25
N GLU A 716 1.78 32.27 10.07
CA GLU A 716 1.39 31.50 8.89
C GLU A 716 0.61 30.25 9.29
N PHE A 717 -0.53 30.04 8.63
CA PHE A 717 -1.19 28.74 8.55
C PHE A 717 -1.00 28.20 7.14
N ALA A 718 -0.35 27.04 7.03
CA ALA A 718 -0.14 26.36 5.77
C ALA A 718 -0.80 24.98 5.79
N LEU A 719 -1.51 24.67 4.72
CA LEU A 719 -2.15 23.39 4.40
C LEU A 719 -1.78 23.00 2.97
N ASP A 720 -1.27 21.79 2.76
CA ASP A 720 -1.07 21.25 1.41
C ASP A 720 -1.35 19.74 1.40
N THR A 721 -2.48 19.37 0.81
CA THR A 721 -2.89 17.97 0.57
C THR A 721 -2.87 17.60 -0.90
N ARG A 722 -2.29 18.46 -1.76
CA ARG A 722 -2.22 18.22 -3.21
C ARG A 722 -1.38 16.98 -3.51
N ASP A 723 -1.86 16.18 -4.45
CA ASP A 723 -1.16 15.00 -4.95
C ASP A 723 0.09 15.35 -5.75
N ASN A 724 0.08 16.48 -6.45
CA ASN A 724 1.21 17.03 -7.18
C ASN A 724 1.31 18.55 -6.93
N SER A 725 2.52 19.10 -6.82
CA SER A 725 2.73 20.54 -6.58
C SER A 725 2.52 21.41 -7.82
N PHE A 726 2.76 20.87 -9.02
CA PHE A 726 2.72 21.59 -10.29
C PHE A 726 1.40 21.38 -11.05
N LEU A 727 0.95 20.12 -11.16
CA LEU A 727 -0.28 19.72 -11.84
C LEU A 727 -1.19 18.88 -10.93
N PRO A 728 -1.71 19.45 -9.84
CA PRO A 728 -2.61 18.73 -8.95
C PRO A 728 -3.86 18.24 -9.67
N THR A 729 -4.29 17.02 -9.37
CA THR A 729 -5.60 16.49 -9.81
C THR A 729 -6.60 16.44 -8.67
N LYS A 730 -6.11 16.36 -7.43
CA LYS A 730 -6.93 16.26 -6.22
C LYS A 730 -6.23 16.91 -5.03
N GLY A 731 -7.04 17.27 -4.03
CA GLY A 731 -6.56 17.86 -2.79
C GLY A 731 -6.55 19.38 -2.84
N ARG A 732 -6.02 20.00 -1.79
CA ARG A 732 -6.14 21.44 -1.59
C ARG A 732 -4.86 22.07 -1.07
N HIS A 733 -4.71 23.34 -1.38
CA HIS A 733 -3.68 24.20 -0.85
C HIS A 733 -4.32 25.39 -0.15
N THR A 734 -3.86 25.73 1.05
CA THR A 734 -4.24 26.97 1.72
C THR A 734 -3.02 27.55 2.39
N ASN A 735 -2.73 28.82 2.11
CA ASN A 735 -1.72 29.59 2.81
C ASN A 735 -2.36 30.88 3.30
N LEU A 736 -2.42 31.05 4.62
CA LEU A 736 -2.84 32.28 5.27
C LEU A 736 -1.64 32.84 6.02
N ARG A 737 -1.18 34.03 5.63
CA ARG A 737 -0.03 34.70 6.24
C ARG A 737 -0.39 36.11 6.68
N TYR A 738 -0.01 36.48 7.89
CA TYR A 738 -0.09 37.84 8.41
C TYR A 738 1.29 38.29 8.90
N THR A 739 1.86 39.30 8.26
CA THR A 739 3.18 39.86 8.55
C THR A 739 3.03 41.26 9.13
N PHE A 740 3.84 41.59 10.12
CA PHE A 740 3.95 42.94 10.68
C PHE A 740 5.39 43.25 11.09
N THR A 741 5.75 44.53 11.08
CA THR A 741 7.07 45.02 11.53
C THR A 741 6.94 45.75 12.86
N PRO A 742 7.64 45.34 13.93
CA PRO A 742 7.62 46.05 15.20
C PRO A 742 8.29 47.42 15.11
N GLU A 743 7.65 48.47 15.65
CA GLU A 743 8.18 49.84 15.68
C GLU A 743 9.55 49.96 16.36
N ILE A 744 9.86 49.07 17.31
CA ILE A 744 11.09 49.14 18.09
C ILE A 744 12.34 48.70 17.31
N LEU A 745 12.15 47.98 16.19
CA LEU A 745 13.22 47.40 15.38
C LEU A 745 13.28 47.97 13.96
N ASN A 746 12.34 48.85 13.58
CA ASN A 746 12.21 49.32 12.20
C ASN A 746 11.91 50.82 12.16
N ASP A 747 12.56 51.52 11.23
CA ASP A 747 12.29 52.94 10.96
C ASP A 747 11.00 53.15 10.16
N GLN A 748 10.61 52.16 9.36
CA GLN A 748 9.36 52.14 8.61
C GLN A 748 8.54 50.93 9.02
N THR A 749 7.27 51.16 9.36
CA THR A 749 6.37 50.08 9.77
C THR A 749 5.30 49.78 8.73
N PHE A 750 5.04 48.49 8.56
CA PHE A 750 3.96 47.99 7.74
C PHE A 750 3.33 46.72 8.32
N TRP A 751 2.14 46.42 7.84
CA TRP A 751 1.52 45.11 7.97
C TRP A 751 1.02 44.63 6.62
N GLN A 752 0.97 43.32 6.44
CA GLN A 752 0.45 42.66 5.25
C GLN A 752 -0.30 41.39 5.65
N ALA A 753 -1.52 41.22 5.13
CA ALA A 753 -2.33 40.02 5.27
C ALA A 753 -2.51 39.40 3.89
N HIS A 754 -2.30 38.10 3.77
CA HIS A 754 -2.42 37.38 2.51
C HIS A 754 -3.08 36.03 2.74
N LEU A 755 -4.04 35.69 1.87
CA LEU A 755 -4.73 34.41 1.82
C LEU A 755 -4.69 33.88 0.38
N GLU A 756 -4.16 32.68 0.22
CA GLU A 756 -4.18 31.92 -1.01
C GLU A 756 -4.87 30.58 -0.75
N HIS A 757 -5.76 30.18 -1.65
CA HIS A 757 -6.44 28.89 -1.57
C HIS A 757 -6.64 28.30 -2.96
N GLU A 758 -6.41 27.00 -3.06
CA GLU A 758 -6.69 26.18 -4.24
C GLU A 758 -7.44 24.92 -3.81
N GLU A 759 -8.51 24.59 -4.53
CA GLU A 759 -9.24 23.33 -4.40
C GLU A 759 -9.15 22.58 -5.74
N ASN A 760 -8.67 21.34 -5.70
CA ASN A 760 -8.48 20.48 -6.87
C ASN A 760 -9.40 19.26 -6.76
N ILE A 761 -10.19 19.03 -7.80
CA ILE A 761 -11.29 18.09 -7.82
C ILE A 761 -11.13 17.15 -9.02
N SER A 762 -10.97 15.86 -8.75
CA SER A 762 -10.97 14.83 -9.79
C SER A 762 -12.41 14.40 -10.08
N PHE A 763 -12.84 14.53 -11.33
CA PHE A 763 -14.17 14.07 -11.78
C PHE A 763 -14.12 12.64 -12.33
N SER A 764 -13.01 12.29 -13.00
CA SER A 764 -12.64 10.94 -13.41
C SER A 764 -11.11 10.81 -13.37
N GLU A 765 -10.55 9.69 -13.85
CA GLU A 765 -9.10 9.54 -14.02
C GLU A 765 -8.53 10.49 -15.10
N GLN A 766 -9.33 10.84 -16.10
CA GLN A 766 -8.93 11.70 -17.22
C GLN A 766 -9.28 13.17 -17.00
N VAL A 767 -10.25 13.48 -16.15
CA VAL A 767 -10.83 14.83 -16.04
C VAL A 767 -10.71 15.37 -14.62
N SER A 768 -10.10 16.55 -14.49
CA SER A 768 -9.99 17.27 -13.22
C SER A 768 -10.25 18.77 -13.40
N GLY A 769 -10.68 19.41 -12.32
CA GLY A 769 -10.87 20.86 -12.25
C GLY A 769 -10.14 21.45 -11.04
N GLN A 770 -9.71 22.70 -11.17
CA GLN A 770 -9.12 23.48 -10.09
C GLN A 770 -9.88 24.79 -9.95
N LEU A 771 -10.17 25.18 -8.71
CA LEU A 771 -10.66 26.51 -8.35
C LEU A 771 -9.65 27.14 -7.41
N GLY A 772 -9.26 28.39 -7.65
CA GLY A 772 -8.30 29.07 -6.80
C GLY A 772 -8.62 30.54 -6.62
N PHE A 773 -8.18 31.10 -5.50
CA PHE A 773 -8.21 32.54 -5.25
C PHE A 773 -7.02 32.99 -4.41
N SER A 774 -6.65 34.26 -4.60
CA SER A 774 -5.61 34.95 -3.85
C SER A 774 -6.10 36.33 -3.47
N LEU A 775 -6.05 36.63 -2.18
CA LEU A 775 -6.42 37.91 -1.57
C LEU A 775 -5.23 38.46 -0.80
N GLY A 776 -4.95 39.75 -0.91
CA GLY A 776 -3.85 40.40 -0.23
C GLY A 776 -4.18 41.84 0.12
N PHE A 777 -3.87 42.23 1.36
CA PHE A 777 -4.10 43.57 1.89
C PHE A 777 -2.88 44.04 2.67
N SER A 778 -2.58 45.33 2.63
CA SER A 778 -1.46 45.88 3.40
C SER A 778 -1.66 47.32 3.84
N SER A 779 -0.81 47.80 4.75
CA SER A 779 -0.73 49.22 5.11
C SER A 779 -0.09 50.07 4.00
N GLU A 780 -0.35 51.38 4.03
CA GLU A 780 0.30 52.34 3.12
C GLU A 780 1.82 52.44 3.28
N GLY A 781 2.40 51.97 4.38
CA GLY A 781 3.85 51.93 4.59
C GLY A 781 4.60 50.78 3.88
N LEU A 782 3.91 49.95 3.09
CA LEU A 782 4.51 48.76 2.47
C LEU A 782 5.63 49.16 1.47
N PRO A 783 6.88 48.69 1.66
CA PRO A 783 7.98 48.91 0.72
C PRO A 783 7.72 48.29 -0.65
N PHE A 784 8.38 48.79 -1.69
CA PHE A 784 8.23 48.29 -3.06
C PHE A 784 8.59 46.80 -3.17
N SER A 785 9.63 46.37 -2.46
CA SER A 785 10.08 44.97 -2.45
C SER A 785 9.04 43.98 -1.91
N GLU A 786 8.09 44.44 -1.10
CA GLU A 786 7.06 43.63 -0.44
C GLU A 786 5.68 43.72 -1.11
N MET A 787 5.54 44.52 -2.17
CA MET A 787 4.25 44.68 -2.88
C MET A 787 3.77 43.37 -3.50
N PHE A 788 2.47 43.29 -3.78
CA PHE A 788 1.89 42.15 -4.50
C PHE A 788 2.08 42.34 -6.00
N PHE A 789 2.61 41.31 -6.66
CA PHE A 789 2.77 41.23 -8.11
C PHE A 789 1.76 40.21 -8.66
N LEU A 790 1.13 40.52 -9.80
CA LEU A 790 0.12 39.70 -10.46
C LEU A 790 0.42 39.62 -11.95
N GLY A 791 0.47 38.39 -12.49
CA GLY A 791 0.84 38.13 -13.89
C GLY A 791 1.65 36.84 -14.04
N GLY A 792 1.63 36.25 -15.23
CA GLY A 792 2.43 35.05 -15.53
C GLY A 792 1.73 33.73 -15.17
N ALA A 793 2.44 32.63 -15.44
CA ALA A 793 2.00 31.26 -15.11
C ALA A 793 2.04 30.95 -13.60
N GLY A 794 2.56 31.88 -12.79
CA GLY A 794 2.78 31.74 -11.35
C GLY A 794 4.26 31.52 -11.03
N SER A 795 4.77 32.25 -10.04
CA SER A 795 6.12 32.11 -9.54
C SER A 795 6.17 32.44 -8.03
N PRO A 796 7.31 32.24 -7.35
CA PRO A 796 7.48 32.67 -5.96
C PRO A 796 7.28 34.18 -5.73
N TYR A 797 7.36 34.99 -6.79
CA TYR A 797 7.31 36.45 -6.72
C TYR A 797 6.00 37.02 -7.30
N SER A 798 5.41 36.37 -8.29
CA SER A 798 4.21 36.83 -9.01
C SER A 798 3.06 35.84 -8.92
N ARG A 799 1.88 36.35 -8.57
CA ARG A 799 0.66 35.53 -8.50
C ARG A 799 0.17 35.20 -9.91
N ARG A 800 -0.25 33.94 -10.10
CA ARG A 800 -0.69 33.44 -11.39
C ARG A 800 -1.88 34.25 -11.93
N PHE A 801 -1.71 34.80 -13.13
CA PHE A 801 -2.78 35.41 -13.91
C PHE A 801 -2.50 35.17 -15.39
N ILE A 802 -3.19 34.19 -15.98
CA ILE A 802 -3.00 33.83 -17.39
C ILE A 802 -3.58 34.94 -18.27
N GLY A 803 -2.79 35.37 -19.26
CA GLY A 803 -3.10 36.47 -20.15
C GLY A 803 -2.32 37.75 -19.91
N LEU A 804 -1.54 37.83 -18.82
CA LEU A 804 -0.58 38.90 -18.53
C LEU A 804 0.83 38.32 -18.38
N GLN A 805 1.87 39.07 -18.74
CA GLN A 805 3.25 38.67 -18.46
C GLN A 805 3.54 38.77 -16.95
N GLU A 806 4.62 38.11 -16.53
CA GLU A 806 5.00 38.09 -15.12
C GLU A 806 5.27 39.51 -14.60
N ASN A 807 4.66 39.87 -13.46
CA ASN A 807 4.80 41.19 -12.82
C ASN A 807 4.16 42.39 -13.56
N ASP A 808 3.32 42.15 -14.58
CA ASP A 808 2.63 43.23 -15.32
C ASP A 808 1.79 44.15 -14.41
N LEU A 809 1.26 43.63 -13.30
CA LEU A 809 0.46 44.38 -12.34
C LEU A 809 1.09 44.37 -10.96
N ILE A 810 1.19 45.55 -10.34
CA ILE A 810 1.78 45.72 -9.00
C ILE A 810 0.92 46.61 -8.12
N GLY A 811 0.69 46.19 -6.89
CA GLY A 811 -0.03 46.99 -5.91
C GLY A 811 0.15 46.55 -4.46
N ARG A 812 -0.35 47.37 -3.56
CA ARG A 812 -0.36 47.10 -2.10
C ARG A 812 -1.48 46.17 -1.69
N ASN A 813 -2.50 46.03 -2.52
CA ASN A 813 -3.63 45.13 -2.33
C ASN A 813 -3.84 44.34 -3.62
N VAL A 814 -4.26 43.09 -3.51
CA VAL A 814 -4.52 42.21 -4.65
C VAL A 814 -5.75 41.36 -4.37
N ALA A 815 -6.54 41.13 -5.41
CA ALA A 815 -7.62 40.14 -5.39
C ALA A 815 -7.67 39.46 -6.75
N SER A 816 -7.62 38.13 -6.73
CA SER A 816 -7.70 37.32 -7.95
C SER A 816 -8.39 35.99 -7.65
N ALA A 817 -9.11 35.48 -8.64
CA ALA A 817 -9.74 34.18 -8.62
C ALA A 817 -9.63 33.54 -10.01
N GLY A 818 -9.59 32.22 -10.07
CA GLY A 818 -9.51 31.50 -11.32
C GLY A 818 -10.00 30.08 -11.24
N ALA A 819 -10.32 29.53 -12.41
CA ALA A 819 -10.75 28.18 -12.62
C ALA A 819 -9.96 27.56 -13.77
N ASN A 820 -9.49 26.33 -13.57
CA ASN A 820 -8.79 25.56 -14.59
C ASN A 820 -9.50 24.24 -14.83
N PHE A 821 -9.62 23.86 -16.09
CA PHE A 821 -10.13 22.56 -16.50
C PHE A 821 -9.02 21.77 -17.17
N ARG A 822 -8.85 20.50 -16.79
CA ARG A 822 -7.82 19.62 -17.33
C ARG A 822 -8.41 18.35 -17.90
N TYR A 823 -7.93 17.97 -19.08
CA TYR A 823 -8.21 16.69 -19.72
C TYR A 823 -6.91 15.96 -20.09
N SER A 824 -6.74 14.75 -19.56
CA SER A 824 -5.62 13.85 -19.85
C SER A 824 -6.11 12.69 -20.72
N PRO A 825 -5.80 12.64 -22.03
CA PRO A 825 -6.20 11.53 -22.89
C PRO A 825 -5.56 10.20 -22.42
N PRO A 826 -6.19 9.04 -22.71
CA PRO A 826 -5.67 7.72 -22.36
C PRO A 826 -4.51 7.25 -23.26
N PHE A 827 -3.94 8.14 -24.06
CA PHE A 827 -2.83 7.87 -24.97
C PHE A 827 -1.78 8.96 -24.87
N ASP A 828 -0.53 8.59 -25.13
CA ASP A 828 0.60 9.50 -25.04
C ASP A 828 0.80 10.27 -26.35
N ILE A 829 1.15 11.56 -26.22
CA ILE A 829 1.61 12.39 -27.33
C ILE A 829 3.08 12.68 -27.08
N ILE A 830 3.95 11.78 -27.54
CA ILE A 830 5.39 11.71 -27.20
C ILE A 830 5.61 11.30 -25.73
N PHE A 831 4.95 11.97 -24.81
CA PHE A 831 4.89 11.67 -23.37
C PHE A 831 3.43 11.76 -22.87
N PRO A 832 3.12 11.27 -21.67
CA PRO A 832 1.82 11.51 -21.04
C PRO A 832 1.49 13.00 -21.03
N SER A 833 0.34 13.35 -21.60
CA SER A 833 0.00 14.74 -21.91
C SER A 833 -1.33 15.18 -21.29
N SER A 834 -1.53 16.48 -21.16
CA SER A 834 -2.77 17.06 -20.62
C SER A 834 -3.09 18.38 -21.29
N PHE A 835 -4.35 18.54 -21.70
CA PHE A 835 -4.91 19.79 -22.19
C PHE A 835 -5.47 20.58 -21.01
N LEU A 836 -5.16 21.88 -20.95
CA LEU A 836 -5.63 22.79 -19.92
C LEU A 836 -6.39 23.96 -20.53
N LEU A 837 -7.49 24.33 -19.91
CA LEU A 837 -8.23 25.57 -20.17
C LEU A 837 -8.23 26.41 -18.89
N TYR A 838 -7.90 27.68 -19.02
CA TYR A 838 -7.76 28.63 -17.92
C TYR A 838 -8.78 29.75 -18.07
N TYR A 839 -9.35 30.16 -16.94
CA TYR A 839 -10.05 31.42 -16.81
C TYR A 839 -9.71 32.05 -15.46
N ASN A 840 -9.31 33.31 -15.44
CA ASN A 840 -9.02 34.06 -14.22
C ASN A 840 -9.57 35.48 -14.30
N ALA A 841 -9.84 36.06 -13.14
CA ALA A 841 -10.29 37.43 -12.99
C ALA A 841 -9.67 38.03 -11.72
N GLY A 842 -9.23 39.28 -11.79
CA GLY A 842 -8.53 39.93 -10.68
C GLY A 842 -7.84 41.22 -11.06
N ASN A 843 -7.35 41.94 -10.06
CA ASN A 843 -6.54 43.14 -10.22
C ASN A 843 -5.73 43.42 -8.94
N VAL A 844 -4.91 44.46 -8.99
CA VAL A 844 -4.15 45.03 -7.88
C VAL A 844 -4.52 46.50 -7.68
N TRP A 845 -4.40 47.00 -6.45
CA TRP A 845 -4.74 48.38 -6.09
C TRP A 845 -3.70 48.98 -5.15
N GLN A 846 -3.46 50.29 -5.29
CA GLN A 846 -2.55 51.03 -4.40
C GLN A 846 -3.23 51.30 -3.06
N ASN A 847 -4.50 51.72 -3.06
CA ASN A 847 -5.26 51.98 -1.84
C ASN A 847 -6.49 51.06 -1.73
N ARG A 848 -6.83 50.65 -0.51
CA ARG A 848 -8.02 49.81 -0.27
C ARG A 848 -9.33 50.48 -0.69
N SER A 849 -9.41 51.81 -0.61
CA SER A 849 -10.58 52.58 -1.01
C SER A 849 -10.82 52.61 -2.52
N GLU A 850 -9.81 52.26 -3.33
CA GLU A 850 -9.88 52.21 -4.79
C GLU A 850 -10.32 50.83 -5.31
N MET A 851 -10.47 49.84 -4.43
CA MET A 851 -10.87 48.49 -4.83
C MET A 851 -12.30 48.50 -5.40
N SER A 852 -12.41 48.24 -6.69
CA SER A 852 -13.68 48.23 -7.44
C SER A 852 -13.83 46.96 -8.28
N ALA A 853 -15.07 46.50 -8.40
CA ALA A 853 -15.42 45.39 -9.31
C ALA A 853 -15.43 45.83 -10.78
N GLU A 854 -15.55 47.14 -11.07
CA GLU A 854 -15.51 47.71 -12.43
C GLU A 854 -14.11 47.56 -13.06
N ASP A 855 -13.05 47.60 -12.23
CA ASP A 855 -11.67 47.58 -12.71
C ASP A 855 -11.10 46.15 -12.82
N ILE A 856 -11.93 45.12 -12.78
CA ILE A 856 -11.47 43.73 -12.82
C ILE A 856 -10.99 43.38 -14.22
N ILE A 857 -9.75 42.88 -14.27
CA ILE A 857 -9.17 42.34 -15.50
C ILE A 857 -9.53 40.86 -15.55
N HIS A 858 -9.93 40.39 -16.73
CA HIS A 858 -10.22 39.00 -17.01
C HIS A 858 -9.13 38.41 -17.88
N GLY A 859 -8.90 37.11 -17.77
CA GLY A 859 -7.92 36.38 -18.55
C GLY A 859 -8.44 34.99 -18.90
N PHE A 860 -8.16 34.55 -20.12
CA PHE A 860 -8.40 33.17 -20.53
C PHE A 860 -7.17 32.61 -21.22
N GLY A 861 -7.02 31.30 -21.21
CA GLY A 861 -5.92 30.64 -21.89
C GLY A 861 -6.18 29.18 -22.16
N ALA A 862 -5.39 28.63 -23.07
CA ALA A 862 -5.35 27.21 -23.37
C ALA A 862 -3.89 26.74 -23.38
N GLY A 863 -3.64 25.56 -22.82
CA GLY A 863 -2.30 25.01 -22.73
C GLY A 863 -2.24 23.51 -22.95
N LEU A 864 -1.05 23.06 -23.30
CA LEU A 864 -0.68 21.66 -23.41
C LEU A 864 0.49 21.41 -22.46
N ASN A 865 0.41 20.33 -21.69
CA ASN A 865 1.42 19.93 -20.73
C ASN A 865 1.87 18.49 -20.99
N TRP A 866 3.15 18.22 -20.79
CA TRP A 866 3.79 16.91 -20.96
C TRP A 866 4.54 16.55 -19.68
N ASN A 867 4.36 15.32 -19.21
CA ASN A 867 5.16 14.77 -18.11
C ASN A 867 6.42 14.11 -18.69
N THR A 868 7.54 14.84 -18.68
CA THR A 868 8.82 14.33 -19.22
C THR A 868 9.71 13.75 -18.11
N PRO A 869 10.69 12.90 -18.44
CA PRO A 869 11.63 12.36 -17.45
C PRO A 869 12.49 13.41 -16.73
N LEU A 870 12.66 14.61 -17.29
CA LEU A 870 13.45 15.71 -16.71
C LEU A 870 12.61 16.74 -15.94
N GLY A 871 11.30 16.48 -15.82
CA GLY A 871 10.32 17.36 -15.21
C GLY A 871 9.17 17.68 -16.17
N PRO A 872 8.14 18.38 -15.69
CA PRO A 872 7.02 18.78 -16.53
C PRO A 872 7.45 19.79 -17.60
N ALA A 873 6.79 19.75 -18.74
CA ALA A 873 6.97 20.71 -19.82
C ALA A 873 5.61 21.25 -20.23
N SER A 874 5.42 22.57 -20.27
CA SER A 874 4.14 23.13 -20.68
C SER A 874 4.29 24.30 -21.63
N PHE A 875 3.28 24.43 -22.50
CA PHE A 875 3.08 25.56 -23.37
C PHE A 875 1.66 26.07 -23.18
N THR A 876 1.51 27.34 -22.82
CA THR A 876 0.20 27.97 -22.61
C THR A 876 0.13 29.26 -23.41
N ALA A 877 -0.96 29.46 -24.14
CA ALA A 877 -1.30 30.73 -24.76
C ALA A 877 -2.43 31.38 -23.97
N GLY A 878 -2.22 32.61 -23.52
CA GLY A 878 -3.18 33.35 -22.70
C GLY A 878 -3.46 34.74 -23.27
N LYS A 879 -4.61 35.29 -22.90
CA LYS A 879 -4.98 36.66 -23.26
C LYS A 879 -5.84 37.31 -22.19
N ALA A 880 -5.45 38.53 -21.77
CA ALA A 880 -6.25 39.34 -20.86
C ALA A 880 -7.25 40.25 -21.61
N PHE A 881 -8.31 40.66 -20.93
CA PHE A 881 -9.32 41.58 -21.44
C PHE A 881 -10.06 42.31 -20.32
N ILE A 882 -10.66 43.44 -20.66
CA ILE A 882 -11.49 44.26 -19.77
C ILE A 882 -12.83 44.56 -20.46
N PHE A 883 -13.86 44.81 -19.65
CA PHE A 883 -15.15 45.33 -20.11
C PHE A 883 -15.11 46.86 -20.05
N ASP A 884 -15.48 47.53 -21.14
CA ASP A 884 -15.60 48.99 -21.16
C ASP A 884 -16.99 49.39 -20.63
N ASP A 885 -17.03 50.19 -19.57
CA ASP A 885 -18.27 50.77 -19.07
C ASP A 885 -18.53 52.15 -19.70
N ASP A 886 -19.75 52.29 -20.21
CA ASP A 886 -20.22 53.44 -20.97
C ASP A 886 -20.40 54.68 -20.08
N LYS A 887 -19.31 55.43 -19.84
CA LYS A 887 -19.34 56.65 -19.03
C LYS A 887 -19.69 57.92 -19.83
N ASN A 888 -19.85 57.84 -21.16
CA ASN A 888 -20.04 59.02 -22.03
C ASN A 888 -21.22 58.96 -23.04
N GLY A 889 -22.02 57.90 -23.08
CA GLY A 889 -23.28 57.89 -23.86
C GLY A 889 -23.10 57.80 -25.37
N ASP A 890 -21.97 57.24 -25.83
CA ASP A 890 -21.81 56.73 -27.19
C ASP A 890 -21.99 55.21 -27.15
N ASP A 891 -22.87 54.70 -28.02
CA ASP A 891 -23.50 53.37 -28.07
C ASP A 891 -22.51 52.18 -28.32
N ASP A 892 -21.35 52.15 -27.64
CA ASP A 892 -20.23 51.26 -28.00
C ASP A 892 -19.59 50.57 -26.77
N SER A 893 -20.44 49.97 -25.91
CA SER A 893 -20.03 48.99 -24.90
C SER A 893 -19.30 47.82 -25.57
N GLY A 894 -18.08 47.50 -25.14
CA GLY A 894 -17.27 46.49 -25.82
C GLY A 894 -16.19 45.86 -24.96
N ILE A 895 -15.55 44.82 -25.50
CA ILE A 895 -14.42 44.14 -24.86
C ILE A 895 -13.13 44.68 -25.48
N ARG A 896 -12.18 45.09 -24.63
CA ARG A 896 -10.82 45.42 -25.06
C ARG A 896 -9.87 44.37 -24.55
N PHE A 897 -8.99 43.88 -25.41
CA PHE A 897 -8.04 42.82 -25.11
C PHE A 897 -6.63 43.36 -24.93
N ALA A 898 -5.83 42.70 -24.10
CA ALA A 898 -4.38 42.85 -24.05
C ALA A 898 -3.72 42.04 -25.19
N GLU A 899 -2.40 42.13 -25.33
CA GLU A 899 -1.67 41.26 -26.26
C GLU A 899 -1.76 39.77 -25.87
N THR A 900 -1.50 38.88 -26.82
CA THR A 900 -1.40 37.44 -26.54
C THR A 900 -0.05 37.13 -25.91
N VAL A 901 -0.09 36.45 -24.77
CA VAL A 901 1.11 36.02 -24.03
C VAL A 901 1.30 34.52 -24.21
N PHE A 902 2.53 34.10 -24.48
CA PHE A 902 2.92 32.70 -24.57
C PHE A 902 3.83 32.36 -23.40
N TYR A 903 3.44 31.34 -22.64
CA TYR A 903 4.21 30.80 -21.52
C TYR A 903 4.80 29.46 -21.95
N PHE A 904 6.09 29.26 -21.72
CA PHE A 904 6.79 28.01 -21.96
C PHE A 904 7.62 27.67 -20.74
N ASN A 905 7.38 26.51 -20.13
CA ASN A 905 8.26 25.99 -19.09
C ASN A 905 8.70 24.56 -19.39
N PHE A 906 9.89 24.23 -18.90
CA PHE A 906 10.47 22.90 -18.96
C PHE A 906 11.31 22.66 -17.70
N GLY A 907 11.02 21.59 -16.96
CA GLY A 907 11.74 21.19 -15.75
C GLY A 907 10.97 21.47 -14.46
N HIS A 908 11.61 21.19 -13.31
CA HIS A 908 11.00 21.36 -11.99
C HIS A 908 11.08 22.80 -11.48
N GLU A 909 10.07 23.21 -10.73
CA GLU A 909 10.07 24.49 -10.01
C GLU A 909 10.85 24.37 -8.69
N PHE A 910 11.85 25.24 -8.49
CA PHE A 910 12.74 25.22 -7.33
C PHE A 910 13.05 26.59 -6.69
#